data_AF-A0A1F7GUG1-F1
#
_entry.id   AF-A0A1F7GUG1-F1
#
_cell.length_a   1.000
_cell.length_b   1.000
_cell.length_c   1.000
_cell.angle_alpha   90.00
_cell.angle_beta   90.00
_cell.angle_gamma   90.00
#
_symmetry.space_group_name_H-M   'P 1'
#
loop_
_entity.id
_entity.type
_entity.pdbx_description
1 polymer ?
#
loop_
_entity_poly.entity_id
_entity_poly.type
_entity_poly.pdbx_seq_one_letter_code
_entity_poly.pdbx_strand_id
1 'polypeptide(L)'
;MNSDFNFYLYRYLDLYPFLIPLGFIGVWRWSVWLMKKTVGFFYKSRKTGYKAPVSVITPVYNEDPKTFAAALESWKRNKPEEIIAVIDYTDLACIELFKKFAKKTPRAHLIITKTPGKREALGDGIKAAKSEIVALIDSDTIWFDDTLENALGPFSDKKIGGVATRQSVEKPKTIAQKLFSIRLEQRYWDDIPFLATAEDILICLSGRTAFYRRSALLPILNEMVNEKFMGRKVISGEDKRLTYLVEAAGWKTTYQSTAKVSTTGVKDISTFIKQQVRWTRNSWRNDLRALSQKWVYRHPVFALYLIDRAVQPFTLLISPIYFVIALILRLWIPVIVILVWWHISRLLKMYPYLKKYPLDIWMLPIFIIFSFVSAYIRIYALFSINIQGWITRWDKSRLQQFRFLELARGHAMTLFMFGLVALGVFYNKNNNYLIPHDRQNKLIASTLQRRSELVANKNTSVLGASAFDAESQLVKSYEFGQADSIAGVAQKFGIQFDNLLFANVSKITNWYRIKPGTIFTIPPQGVNIAPNYRFNYRRIYDDYLQVWYDPLANAIVVSGRGYQVGLSDIYNAVGKEYLEEVEPKVWQLRAHIFLRSGTTLKLNKDEVAWLRMASDKDGFVTLRGFNADVLMEGVKITSWDESKKDYDKNIQDGRSYILVKDNARMDVKNSEIAYLGYARPKDLPYSPYGISWRMSNGKLGQAILTGDVINSKFHHNYFGAYTFGATGMVWRDSEFYSNVRYGLDPHDDSNGFIVENNKFYNNGSHGLIFSKRCINNTVRNNVSYNNQGHGIMLHELSNNNIVENNEIYGNTDGVTLDNSSKNTIRNNKIYNNKRGVLADKKSLDNAVVKNDISQNSQYGIYLYGQADENIIRDNVLVSNAVGMYIKTSRNEVSNNQLDKNKVGLYFLGKAGNNSIDSNKITYSGTYGIYAKIFSGFSNFLGENNLLDKNNKNDVAAYALE
;
A
#
# COMPACT_ATOMS: atom_id res chain seq x y z
N MET A 1 10.72 28.69 -5.86
CA MET A 1 9.67 28.43 -4.84
C MET A 1 8.26 28.26 -5.43
N ASN A 2 7.83 29.00 -6.46
CA ASN A 2 6.51 28.79 -7.10
C ASN A 2 6.45 27.59 -8.08
N SER A 3 7.58 27.06 -8.55
CA SER A 3 7.66 25.90 -9.48
C SER A 3 7.42 24.55 -8.79
N ASP A 4 7.98 24.35 -7.60
CA ASP A 4 7.75 23.13 -6.79
C ASP A 4 6.31 23.01 -6.32
N PHE A 5 5.68 24.11 -5.86
CA PHE A 5 4.27 24.09 -5.48
C PHE A 5 3.39 23.70 -6.67
N ASN A 6 3.63 24.28 -7.85
CA ASN A 6 2.90 23.93 -9.06
C ASN A 6 3.15 22.48 -9.49
N PHE A 7 4.36 21.94 -9.35
CA PHE A 7 4.66 20.55 -9.65
C PHE A 7 4.01 19.56 -8.68
N TYR A 8 4.10 19.80 -7.37
CA TYR A 8 3.39 19.02 -6.37
C TYR A 8 1.87 19.18 -6.53
N LEU A 9 1.40 20.37 -6.91
CA LEU A 9 0.00 20.62 -7.26
C LEU A 9 -0.39 19.85 -8.51
N TYR A 10 0.40 19.81 -9.58
CA TYR A 10 0.10 19.02 -10.79
C TYR A 10 0.15 17.51 -10.55
N ARG A 11 1.03 17.03 -9.67
CA ARG A 11 1.09 15.63 -9.23
C ARG A 11 -0.01 15.26 -8.22
N TYR A 12 -0.41 16.21 -7.38
CA TYR A 12 -1.63 16.10 -6.58
C TYR A 12 -2.85 16.12 -7.51
N LEU A 13 -2.75 16.88 -8.61
CA LEU A 13 -3.79 17.00 -9.61
C LEU A 13 -3.88 15.78 -10.54
N ASP A 14 -2.81 14.99 -10.70
CA ASP A 14 -2.78 13.70 -11.43
C ASP A 14 -3.74 12.63 -10.85
N LEU A 15 -4.31 12.87 -9.67
CA LEU A 15 -5.41 12.07 -9.11
C LEU A 15 -6.79 12.44 -9.71
N TYR A 16 -6.93 13.63 -10.31
CA TYR A 16 -8.20 14.14 -10.85
C TYR A 16 -8.52 13.78 -12.32
N PRO A 17 -7.57 13.41 -13.21
CA PRO A 17 -7.88 12.86 -14.53
C PRO A 17 -8.84 11.68 -14.50
N PHE A 18 -8.73 10.84 -13.47
CA PHE A 18 -9.71 9.79 -13.19
C PHE A 18 -11.14 10.34 -13.12
N LEU A 19 -11.35 11.52 -12.52
CA LEU A 19 -12.67 12.14 -12.40
C LEU A 19 -13.09 12.95 -13.64
N ILE A 20 -12.21 13.23 -14.61
CA ILE A 20 -12.52 14.10 -15.75
C ILE A 20 -13.75 13.61 -16.55
N PRO A 21 -13.85 12.33 -16.95
CA PRO A 21 -15.03 11.84 -17.67
C PRO A 21 -16.31 11.98 -16.83
N LEU A 22 -16.21 11.67 -15.53
CA LEU A 22 -17.32 11.85 -14.61
C LEU A 22 -17.73 13.33 -14.47
N GLY A 23 -16.74 14.24 -14.50
CA GLY A 23 -16.92 15.68 -14.51
C GLY A 23 -17.64 16.18 -15.75
N PHE A 24 -17.20 15.78 -16.96
CA PHE A 24 -17.88 16.14 -18.22
C PHE A 24 -19.33 15.67 -18.26
N ILE A 25 -19.58 14.43 -17.84
CA ILE A 25 -20.94 13.90 -17.73
C ILE A 25 -21.72 14.69 -16.69
N GLY A 26 -21.11 15.02 -15.56
CA GLY A 26 -21.70 15.89 -14.53
C GLY A 26 -22.14 17.23 -15.10
N VAL A 27 -21.23 17.97 -15.75
CA VAL A 27 -21.51 19.26 -16.39
C VAL A 27 -22.66 19.12 -17.37
N TRP A 28 -22.60 18.17 -18.31
CA TRP A 28 -23.68 17.95 -19.27
C TRP A 28 -25.03 17.69 -18.59
N ARG A 29 -25.09 16.76 -17.63
CA ARG A 29 -26.33 16.41 -16.93
C ARG A 29 -26.92 17.60 -16.16
N TRP A 30 -26.07 18.46 -15.59
CA TRP A 30 -26.50 19.64 -14.86
C TRP A 30 -26.85 20.82 -15.77
N SER A 31 -26.18 20.99 -16.90
CA SER A 31 -26.57 21.96 -17.93
C SER A 31 -27.97 21.64 -18.48
N VAL A 32 -28.27 20.36 -18.75
CA VAL A 32 -29.62 19.96 -19.18
C VAL A 32 -30.66 20.22 -18.08
N TRP A 33 -30.35 19.93 -16.81
CA TRP A 33 -31.26 20.23 -15.71
C TRP A 33 -31.47 21.74 -15.52
N LEU A 34 -30.41 22.53 -15.59
CA LEU A 34 -30.46 23.99 -15.49
C LEU A 34 -31.25 24.59 -16.65
N MET A 35 -31.07 24.10 -17.88
CA MET A 35 -31.86 24.51 -19.03
C MET A 35 -33.37 24.25 -18.82
N LYS A 36 -33.73 23.04 -18.36
CA LYS A 36 -35.13 22.72 -18.02
C LYS A 36 -35.67 23.68 -16.96
N LYS A 37 -34.83 24.04 -15.98
CA LYS A 37 -35.19 24.99 -14.92
C LYS A 37 -35.38 26.41 -15.42
N THR A 38 -34.47 26.91 -16.22
CA THR A 38 -34.54 28.28 -16.76
C THR A 38 -35.75 28.45 -17.65
N VAL A 39 -36.02 27.49 -18.55
CA VAL A 39 -37.21 27.55 -19.42
C VAL A 39 -38.50 27.36 -18.60
N GLY A 40 -38.52 26.40 -17.66
CA GLY A 40 -39.65 26.16 -16.78
C GLY A 40 -39.97 27.34 -15.85
N PHE A 41 -39.00 28.20 -15.53
CA PHE A 41 -39.20 29.42 -14.72
C PHE A 41 -40.13 30.43 -15.42
N PHE A 42 -40.14 30.46 -16.75
CA PHE A 42 -41.03 31.33 -17.52
C PHE A 42 -42.45 30.77 -17.70
N TYR A 43 -42.72 29.58 -17.18
CA TYR A 43 -44.06 29.01 -17.20
C TYR A 43 -45.06 29.91 -16.47
N LYS A 44 -46.22 30.15 -17.09
CA LYS A 44 -47.35 30.87 -16.51
C LYS A 44 -48.63 30.07 -16.71
N SER A 45 -49.44 29.95 -15.66
CA SER A 45 -50.78 29.37 -15.76
C SER A 45 -51.68 30.24 -16.63
N ARG A 46 -52.55 29.61 -17.43
CA ARG A 46 -53.54 30.34 -18.23
C ARG A 46 -54.66 30.86 -17.32
N LYS A 47 -55.22 32.03 -17.66
CA LYS A 47 -56.31 32.66 -16.90
C LYS A 47 -57.57 31.78 -16.93
N THR A 48 -58.32 31.77 -15.84
CA THR A 48 -59.64 31.14 -15.75
C THR A 48 -60.69 31.96 -16.51
N GLY A 49 -61.78 31.33 -16.94
CA GLY A 49 -62.90 32.03 -17.61
C GLY A 49 -63.50 31.30 -18.81
N TYR A 50 -62.81 30.32 -19.39
CA TYR A 50 -63.39 29.43 -20.40
C TYR A 50 -64.37 28.46 -19.74
N LYS A 51 -65.62 28.41 -20.24
CA LYS A 51 -66.65 27.49 -19.76
C LYS A 51 -67.01 26.52 -20.88
N ALA A 52 -66.99 25.23 -20.55
CA ALA A 52 -67.46 24.16 -21.42
C ALA A 52 -68.08 23.07 -20.53
N PRO A 53 -69.10 22.33 -21.01
CA PRO A 53 -69.60 21.17 -20.30
C PRO A 53 -68.48 20.12 -20.16
N VAL A 54 -68.45 19.42 -19.03
CA VAL A 54 -67.42 18.41 -18.72
C VAL A 54 -68.08 17.09 -18.30
N SER A 55 -67.73 16.00 -18.98
CA SER A 55 -68.05 14.64 -18.55
C SER A 55 -66.88 14.03 -17.80
N VAL A 56 -67.07 13.66 -16.54
CA VAL A 56 -66.06 12.93 -15.75
C VAL A 56 -66.19 11.45 -16.04
N ILE A 57 -65.09 10.78 -16.36
CA ILE A 57 -65.06 9.35 -16.70
C ILE A 57 -64.06 8.64 -15.80
N THR A 58 -64.52 7.66 -15.04
CA THR A 58 -63.67 6.87 -14.15
C THR A 58 -63.82 5.36 -14.40
N PRO A 59 -62.73 4.65 -14.76
CA PRO A 59 -62.70 3.20 -14.73
C PRO A 59 -62.43 2.72 -13.30
N VAL A 60 -63.21 1.75 -12.80
CA VAL A 60 -63.10 1.25 -11.42
C VAL A 60 -62.91 -0.27 -11.41
N TYR A 61 -61.91 -0.73 -10.68
CA TYR A 61 -61.64 -2.16 -10.48
C TYR A 61 -60.99 -2.42 -9.12
N ASN A 62 -61.68 -3.18 -8.27
CA ASN A 62 -61.27 -3.61 -6.94
C ASN A 62 -60.65 -2.46 -6.12
N GLU A 63 -61.33 -1.31 -6.12
CA GLU A 63 -60.92 -0.13 -5.37
C GLU A 63 -61.45 -0.20 -3.93
N ASP A 64 -60.74 0.41 -2.99
CA ASP A 64 -61.27 0.59 -1.63
C ASP A 64 -62.54 1.47 -1.68
N PRO A 65 -63.72 0.96 -1.26
CA PRO A 65 -64.97 1.71 -1.36
C PRO A 65 -64.95 3.05 -0.63
N LYS A 66 -64.17 3.17 0.47
CA LYS A 66 -64.03 4.44 1.21
C LYS A 66 -63.27 5.48 0.39
N THR A 67 -62.15 5.07 -0.20
CA THR A 67 -61.34 5.92 -1.08
C THR A 67 -62.15 6.36 -2.31
N PHE A 68 -62.88 5.43 -2.94
CA PHE A 68 -63.72 5.75 -4.10
C PHE A 68 -64.89 6.69 -3.75
N ALA A 69 -65.54 6.50 -2.59
CA ALA A 69 -66.59 7.40 -2.11
C ALA A 69 -66.08 8.84 -1.91
N ALA A 70 -64.91 9.00 -1.29
CA ALA A 70 -64.29 10.31 -1.09
C ALA A 70 -63.97 11.01 -2.42
N ALA A 71 -63.52 10.24 -3.42
CA ALA A 71 -63.24 10.73 -4.76
C ALA A 71 -64.52 11.23 -5.46
N LEU A 72 -65.58 10.42 -5.46
CA LEU A 72 -66.90 10.79 -6.04
C LEU A 72 -67.44 12.10 -5.47
N GLU A 73 -67.42 12.27 -4.15
CA GLU A 73 -67.89 13.50 -3.50
C GLU A 73 -67.03 14.71 -3.89
N SER A 74 -65.71 14.53 -4.06
CA SER A 74 -64.83 15.63 -4.51
C SER A 74 -65.12 16.10 -5.93
N TRP A 75 -65.45 15.18 -6.83
CA TRP A 75 -65.80 15.52 -8.21
C TRP A 75 -67.16 16.18 -8.27
N LYS A 76 -68.13 15.69 -7.49
CA LYS A 76 -69.47 16.29 -7.36
C LYS A 76 -69.41 17.75 -6.93
N ARG A 77 -68.54 18.10 -5.97
CA ARG A 77 -68.36 19.49 -5.52
C ARG A 77 -67.91 20.46 -6.62
N ASN A 78 -67.18 19.94 -7.62
CA ASN A 78 -66.74 20.73 -8.79
C ASN A 78 -67.83 20.88 -9.87
N LYS A 79 -69.03 20.32 -9.65
CA LYS A 79 -70.23 20.47 -10.50
C LYS A 79 -70.01 20.16 -11.99
N PRO A 80 -69.49 18.96 -12.35
CA PRO A 80 -69.42 18.53 -13.75
C PRO A 80 -70.81 18.34 -14.35
N GLU A 81 -70.89 18.30 -15.68
CA GLU A 81 -72.16 18.07 -16.38
C GLU A 81 -72.64 16.63 -16.15
N GLU A 82 -71.73 15.65 -16.17
CA GLU A 82 -72.05 14.26 -15.84
C GLU A 82 -70.85 13.51 -15.23
N ILE A 83 -71.12 12.43 -14.48
CA ILE A 83 -70.12 11.51 -13.93
C ILE A 83 -70.42 10.10 -14.42
N ILE A 84 -69.53 9.52 -15.22
CA ILE A 84 -69.65 8.18 -15.80
C ILE A 84 -68.65 7.25 -15.10
N ALA A 85 -69.14 6.29 -14.33
CA ALA A 85 -68.31 5.23 -13.76
C ALA A 85 -68.44 3.96 -14.60
N VAL A 86 -67.29 3.47 -15.09
CA VAL A 86 -67.20 2.20 -15.83
C VAL A 86 -66.58 1.17 -14.89
N ILE A 87 -67.42 0.36 -14.26
CA ILE A 87 -67.02 -0.56 -13.18
C ILE A 87 -67.01 -1.99 -13.70
N ASP A 88 -65.93 -2.72 -13.41
CA ASP A 88 -65.85 -4.15 -13.73
C ASP A 88 -66.94 -4.94 -13.00
N TYR A 89 -67.58 -5.87 -13.71
CA TYR A 89 -68.69 -6.67 -13.18
C TYR A 89 -68.36 -7.47 -11.92
N THR A 90 -67.08 -7.70 -11.61
CA THR A 90 -66.63 -8.40 -10.39
C THR A 90 -66.52 -7.51 -9.16
N ASP A 91 -66.50 -6.18 -9.31
CA ASP A 91 -66.39 -5.23 -8.19
C ASP A 91 -67.76 -4.85 -7.62
N LEU A 92 -68.42 -5.84 -7.00
CA LEU A 92 -69.77 -5.70 -6.45
C LEU A 92 -69.86 -4.56 -5.41
N ALA A 93 -68.80 -4.35 -4.63
CA ALA A 93 -68.76 -3.33 -3.59
C ALA A 93 -68.81 -1.90 -4.19
N CYS A 94 -68.00 -1.62 -5.22
CA CYS A 94 -68.02 -0.32 -5.88
C CYS A 94 -69.27 -0.12 -6.75
N ILE A 95 -69.84 -1.18 -7.34
CA ILE A 95 -71.13 -1.13 -8.05
C ILE A 95 -72.24 -0.65 -7.11
N GLU A 96 -72.38 -1.27 -5.94
CA GLU A 96 -73.42 -0.90 -4.97
C GLU A 96 -73.20 0.49 -4.38
N LEU A 97 -71.95 0.88 -4.13
CA LEU A 97 -71.59 2.23 -3.72
C LEU A 97 -72.03 3.27 -4.77
N PHE A 98 -71.71 3.05 -6.05
CA PHE A 98 -72.03 4.00 -7.11
C PHE A 98 -73.53 4.07 -7.38
N LYS A 99 -74.27 2.95 -7.32
CA LYS A 99 -75.74 2.96 -7.39
C LYS A 99 -76.36 3.87 -6.32
N LYS A 100 -75.86 3.81 -5.08
CA LYS A 100 -76.31 4.69 -3.98
C LYS A 100 -75.98 6.15 -4.26
N PHE A 101 -74.81 6.43 -4.82
CA PHE A 101 -74.41 7.78 -5.22
C PHE A 101 -75.26 8.33 -6.37
N ALA A 102 -75.56 7.52 -7.38
CA ALA A 102 -76.34 7.91 -8.55
C ALA A 102 -77.80 8.24 -8.21
N LYS A 103 -78.40 7.52 -7.24
CA LYS A 103 -79.73 7.89 -6.70
C LYS A 103 -79.79 9.32 -6.14
N LYS A 104 -78.66 9.85 -5.64
CA LYS A 104 -78.53 11.20 -5.07
C LYS A 104 -77.96 12.23 -6.05
N THR A 105 -77.61 11.82 -7.25
CA THR A 105 -76.89 12.65 -8.23
C THR A 105 -77.44 12.35 -9.63
N PRO A 106 -78.45 13.10 -10.12
CA PRO A 106 -79.23 12.76 -11.32
C PRO A 106 -78.42 12.62 -12.62
N ARG A 107 -77.20 13.15 -12.68
CA ARG A 107 -76.30 13.10 -13.84
C ARG A 107 -75.11 12.15 -13.64
N ALA A 108 -75.29 11.11 -12.82
CA ALA A 108 -74.30 10.05 -12.63
C ALA A 108 -74.75 8.76 -13.34
N HIS A 109 -73.90 8.24 -14.22
CA HIS A 109 -74.19 7.10 -15.09
C HIS A 109 -73.26 5.93 -14.78
N LEU A 110 -73.83 4.74 -14.58
CA LEU A 110 -73.09 3.51 -14.31
C LEU A 110 -73.04 2.66 -15.58
N ILE A 111 -71.84 2.27 -15.99
CA ILE A 111 -71.60 1.26 -17.03
C ILE A 111 -70.93 0.07 -16.35
N ILE A 112 -71.57 -1.10 -16.39
CA ILE A 112 -70.98 -2.34 -15.88
C ILE A 112 -70.30 -3.05 -17.04
N THR A 113 -68.97 -3.09 -17.03
CA THR A 113 -68.21 -3.72 -18.13
C THR A 113 -67.87 -5.17 -17.80
N LYS A 114 -68.08 -6.05 -18.79
CA LYS A 114 -67.61 -7.45 -18.78
C LYS A 114 -66.24 -7.61 -19.44
N THR A 115 -65.78 -6.58 -20.15
CA THR A 115 -64.53 -6.62 -20.90
C THR A 115 -63.38 -6.25 -19.98
N PRO A 116 -62.44 -7.18 -19.72
CA PRO A 116 -61.34 -6.90 -18.82
C PRO A 116 -60.35 -5.91 -19.43
N GLY A 117 -60.25 -4.71 -18.85
CA GLY A 117 -59.11 -3.81 -19.05
C GLY A 117 -59.46 -2.34 -18.87
N LYS A 118 -58.51 -1.55 -18.34
CA LYS A 118 -58.69 -0.10 -18.16
C LYS A 118 -58.85 0.64 -19.51
N ARG A 119 -58.20 0.16 -20.58
CA ARG A 119 -58.28 0.76 -21.92
C ARG A 119 -59.67 0.64 -22.52
N GLU A 120 -60.23 -0.56 -22.43
CA GLU A 120 -61.58 -0.88 -22.88
C GLU A 120 -62.61 -0.08 -22.07
N ALA A 121 -62.48 -0.07 -20.74
CA ALA A 121 -63.36 0.70 -19.86
C ALA A 121 -63.32 2.22 -20.15
N LEU A 122 -62.13 2.80 -20.35
CA LEU A 122 -62.01 4.20 -20.77
C LEU A 122 -62.63 4.45 -22.15
N GLY A 123 -62.43 3.53 -23.10
CA GLY A 123 -63.02 3.62 -24.44
C GLY A 123 -64.55 3.64 -24.41
N ASP A 124 -65.17 2.78 -23.61
CA ASP A 124 -66.63 2.73 -23.43
C ASP A 124 -67.16 4.01 -22.77
N GLY A 125 -66.47 4.50 -21.73
CA GLY A 125 -66.81 5.76 -21.06
C GLY A 125 -66.71 6.98 -21.99
N ILE A 126 -65.66 7.07 -22.82
CA ILE A 126 -65.46 8.20 -23.75
C ILE A 126 -66.54 8.21 -24.85
N LYS A 127 -66.95 7.03 -25.33
CA LYS A 127 -68.06 6.92 -26.30
C LYS A 127 -69.39 7.36 -25.70
N ALA A 128 -69.64 7.01 -24.44
CA ALA A 128 -70.87 7.34 -23.73
C ALA A 128 -70.97 8.83 -23.34
N ALA A 129 -69.82 9.49 -23.10
CA ALA A 129 -69.77 10.89 -22.73
C ALA A 129 -70.37 11.81 -23.81
N LYS A 130 -71.10 12.85 -23.37
CA LYS A 130 -71.80 13.80 -24.24
C LYS A 130 -71.15 15.18 -24.29
N SER A 131 -70.35 15.53 -23.28
CA SER A 131 -69.78 16.87 -23.16
C SER A 131 -68.64 17.14 -24.16
N GLU A 132 -68.39 18.43 -24.43
CA GLU A 132 -67.26 18.90 -25.25
C GLU A 132 -65.91 18.45 -24.67
N ILE A 133 -65.76 18.60 -23.35
CA ILE A 133 -64.55 18.22 -22.62
C ILE A 133 -64.84 16.96 -21.80
N VAL A 134 -63.88 16.04 -21.78
CA VAL A 134 -63.92 14.84 -20.94
C VAL A 134 -62.76 14.87 -19.95
N ALA A 135 -63.05 14.59 -18.68
CA ALA A 135 -62.06 14.44 -17.63
C ALA A 135 -61.87 12.95 -17.34
N LEU A 136 -60.72 12.40 -17.72
CA LEU A 136 -60.35 11.03 -17.41
C LEU A 136 -59.68 11.00 -16.03
N ILE A 137 -60.23 10.20 -15.12
CA ILE A 137 -59.85 10.21 -13.70
C ILE A 137 -59.73 8.80 -13.12
N ASP A 138 -58.64 8.55 -12.39
CA ASP A 138 -58.46 7.34 -11.59
C ASP A 138 -59.41 7.36 -10.38
N SER A 139 -59.92 6.19 -9.99
CA SER A 139 -60.91 6.00 -8.92
C SER A 139 -60.47 6.44 -7.53
N ASP A 140 -59.18 6.72 -7.32
CA ASP A 140 -58.57 7.11 -6.06
C ASP A 140 -58.14 8.59 -5.99
N THR A 141 -58.50 9.40 -6.99
CA THR A 141 -58.04 10.79 -7.10
C THR A 141 -59.06 11.79 -6.56
N ILE A 142 -58.61 12.66 -5.65
CA ILE A 142 -59.40 13.71 -5.02
C ILE A 142 -59.17 15.05 -5.74
N TRP A 143 -60.25 15.75 -6.08
CA TRP A 143 -60.21 17.12 -6.61
C TRP A 143 -60.30 18.16 -5.50
N PHE A 144 -59.56 19.26 -5.68
CA PHE A 144 -59.79 20.51 -4.95
C PHE A 144 -61.03 21.22 -5.51
N ASP A 145 -61.66 22.10 -4.75
CA ASP A 145 -62.97 22.67 -5.11
C ASP A 145 -62.95 23.54 -6.38
N ASP A 146 -61.77 24.02 -6.80
CA ASP A 146 -61.52 24.84 -7.99
C ASP A 146 -60.85 24.07 -9.14
N THR A 147 -60.75 22.75 -9.06
CA THR A 147 -59.98 21.93 -10.03
C THR A 147 -60.52 22.05 -11.44
N LEU A 148 -61.83 21.84 -11.61
CA LEU A 148 -62.49 21.82 -12.92
C LEU A 148 -62.43 23.20 -13.57
N GLU A 149 -62.80 24.24 -12.82
CA GLU A 149 -62.80 25.62 -13.32
C GLU A 149 -61.40 26.03 -13.81
N ASN A 150 -60.37 25.72 -13.02
CA ASN A 150 -58.99 26.00 -13.40
C ASN A 150 -58.56 25.22 -14.65
N ALA A 151 -58.90 23.93 -14.72
CA ALA A 151 -58.47 23.06 -15.82
C ALA A 151 -59.05 23.45 -17.18
N LEU A 152 -60.15 24.19 -17.20
CA LEU A 152 -60.81 24.63 -18.44
C LEU A 152 -60.11 25.81 -19.13
N GLY A 153 -59.40 26.67 -18.38
CA GLY A 153 -58.76 27.88 -18.91
C GLY A 153 -57.95 27.67 -20.19
N PRO A 154 -57.08 26.63 -20.28
CA PRO A 154 -56.31 26.36 -21.49
C PRO A 154 -57.10 26.02 -22.76
N PHE A 155 -58.32 25.50 -22.65
CA PHE A 155 -59.15 25.18 -23.82
C PHE A 155 -59.73 26.41 -24.53
N SER A 156 -59.50 27.63 -24.01
CA SER A 156 -59.69 28.84 -24.81
C SER A 156 -58.90 28.82 -26.13
N ASP A 157 -57.77 28.11 -26.17
CA ASP A 157 -57.04 27.79 -27.39
C ASP A 157 -57.61 26.55 -28.07
N LYS A 158 -58.11 26.72 -29.29
CA LYS A 158 -58.70 25.64 -30.10
C LYS A 158 -57.70 24.55 -30.49
N LYS A 159 -56.38 24.80 -30.42
CA LYS A 159 -55.34 23.79 -30.71
C LYS A 159 -55.04 22.86 -29.54
N ILE A 160 -55.50 23.20 -28.32
CA ILE A 160 -55.28 22.39 -27.13
C ILE A 160 -56.27 21.22 -27.13
N GLY A 161 -55.74 20.01 -27.30
CA GLY A 161 -56.50 18.76 -27.25
C GLY A 161 -56.54 18.14 -25.85
N GLY A 162 -55.56 18.46 -24.99
CA GLY A 162 -55.52 17.93 -23.62
C GLY A 162 -54.79 18.81 -22.61
N VAL A 163 -55.19 18.70 -21.34
CA VAL A 163 -54.69 19.47 -20.21
C VAL A 163 -54.36 18.55 -19.03
N ALA A 164 -53.11 18.63 -18.55
CA ALA A 164 -52.63 17.98 -17.35
C ALA A 164 -52.89 18.83 -16.09
N THR A 165 -53.24 18.16 -14.98
CA THR A 165 -53.42 18.78 -13.65
C THR A 165 -52.13 18.74 -12.83
N ARG A 166 -52.05 19.58 -11.79
CA ARG A 166 -51.01 19.51 -10.76
C ARG A 166 -51.36 18.43 -9.75
N GLN A 167 -50.56 17.37 -9.71
CA GLN A 167 -50.83 16.20 -8.87
C GLN A 167 -49.91 16.18 -7.64
N SER A 168 -50.44 15.78 -6.49
CA SER A 168 -49.69 15.57 -5.24
C SER A 168 -50.10 14.26 -4.55
N VAL A 169 -49.27 13.79 -3.60
CA VAL A 169 -49.65 12.70 -2.70
C VAL A 169 -50.26 13.30 -1.44
N GLU A 170 -51.42 12.83 -1.04
CA GLU A 170 -52.10 13.28 0.17
C GLU A 170 -51.34 12.80 1.42
N LYS A 171 -50.77 13.75 2.18
CA LYS A 171 -50.09 13.55 3.49
C LYS A 171 -49.22 12.27 3.53
N PRO A 172 -48.09 12.22 2.81
CA PRO A 172 -47.26 11.01 2.72
C PRO A 172 -46.66 10.63 4.08
N LYS A 173 -46.96 9.41 4.57
CA LYS A 173 -46.47 8.93 5.88
C LYS A 173 -45.38 7.87 5.75
N THR A 174 -45.58 6.90 4.86
CA THR A 174 -44.66 5.76 4.66
C THR A 174 -43.49 6.13 3.73
N ILE A 175 -42.38 5.38 3.80
CA ILE A 175 -41.22 5.56 2.92
C ILE A 175 -41.64 5.52 1.44
N ALA A 176 -42.53 4.58 1.07
CA ALA A 176 -43.02 4.45 -0.30
C ALA A 176 -43.82 5.69 -0.75
N GLN A 177 -44.74 6.18 0.08
CA GLN A 177 -45.51 7.40 -0.21
C GLN A 177 -44.61 8.64 -0.29
N LYS A 178 -43.59 8.75 0.58
CA LYS A 178 -42.63 9.86 0.55
C LYS A 178 -41.77 9.82 -0.71
N LEU A 179 -41.23 8.67 -1.10
CA LEU A 179 -40.48 8.50 -2.36
C LEU A 179 -41.36 8.79 -3.59
N PHE A 180 -42.62 8.36 -3.57
CA PHE A 180 -43.57 8.66 -4.62
C PHE A 180 -43.84 10.17 -4.71
N SER A 181 -44.05 10.82 -3.57
CA SER A 181 -44.25 12.27 -3.48
C SER A 181 -43.02 13.04 -3.99
N ILE A 182 -41.80 12.69 -3.56
CA ILE A 182 -40.56 13.31 -4.07
C ILE A 182 -40.49 13.25 -5.60
N ARG A 183 -40.79 12.10 -6.20
CA ARG A 183 -40.77 11.91 -7.66
C ARG A 183 -41.86 12.70 -8.37
N LEU A 184 -43.04 12.77 -7.78
CA LEU A 184 -44.17 13.50 -8.34
C LEU A 184 -43.92 15.02 -8.29
N GLU A 185 -43.40 15.51 -7.17
CA GLU A 185 -42.99 16.90 -6.99
C GLU A 185 -41.88 17.27 -8.00
N GLN A 186 -40.86 16.42 -8.19
CA GLN A 186 -39.84 16.61 -9.24
C GLN A 186 -40.45 16.74 -10.64
N ARG A 187 -41.40 15.87 -10.99
CA ARG A 187 -42.05 15.91 -12.31
C ARG A 187 -42.76 17.23 -12.58
N TYR A 188 -43.54 17.73 -11.61
CA TYR A 188 -44.31 18.97 -11.77
C TYR A 188 -43.54 20.24 -11.43
N TRP A 189 -42.34 20.11 -10.88
CA TRP A 189 -41.42 21.22 -10.65
C TRP A 189 -40.43 21.39 -11.81
N ASP A 190 -40.04 20.30 -12.48
CA ASP A 190 -38.98 20.29 -13.50
C ASP A 190 -39.57 20.04 -14.90
N ASP A 191 -40.06 18.82 -15.16
CA ASP A 191 -40.33 18.32 -16.51
C ASP A 191 -41.57 18.96 -17.15
N ILE A 192 -42.68 19.01 -16.42
CA ILE A 192 -43.98 19.43 -16.99
C ILE A 192 -44.03 20.93 -17.29
N PRO A 193 -43.59 21.84 -16.40
CA PRO A 193 -43.51 23.27 -16.73
C PRO A 193 -42.57 23.55 -17.90
N PHE A 194 -41.43 22.86 -17.97
CA PHE A 194 -40.48 22.98 -19.08
C PHE A 194 -41.14 22.66 -20.42
N LEU A 195 -41.80 21.51 -20.52
CA LEU A 195 -42.41 21.03 -21.76
C LEU A 195 -43.64 21.86 -22.18
N ALA A 196 -44.46 22.28 -21.21
CA ALA A 196 -45.58 23.18 -21.47
C ALA A 196 -45.11 24.52 -22.04
N THR A 197 -44.08 25.13 -21.45
CA THR A 197 -43.53 26.41 -21.94
C THR A 197 -42.83 26.28 -23.28
N ALA A 198 -42.09 25.19 -23.50
CA ALA A 198 -41.28 25.04 -24.70
C ALA A 198 -42.12 24.84 -25.96
N GLU A 199 -43.06 23.88 -25.95
CA GLU A 199 -43.76 23.47 -27.17
C GLU A 199 -45.27 23.17 -26.95
N ASP A 200 -45.78 23.19 -25.71
CA ASP A 200 -47.13 22.68 -25.37
C ASP A 200 -47.31 21.22 -25.86
N ILE A 201 -46.34 20.36 -25.53
CA ILE A 201 -46.32 18.91 -25.80
C ILE A 201 -45.79 18.20 -24.56
N LEU A 202 -46.54 17.28 -23.96
CA LEU A 202 -46.22 16.68 -22.66
C LEU A 202 -45.90 15.18 -22.77
N ILE A 203 -45.01 14.72 -21.88
CA ILE A 203 -44.59 13.31 -21.87
C ILE A 203 -45.70 12.32 -21.53
N CYS A 204 -46.75 12.77 -20.83
CA CYS A 204 -47.92 11.99 -20.41
C CYS A 204 -48.85 12.86 -19.56
N LEU A 205 -50.11 12.92 -19.97
CA LEU A 205 -51.23 13.43 -19.19
C LEU A 205 -51.72 12.30 -18.28
N SER A 206 -51.29 12.32 -17.02
CA SER A 206 -51.47 11.21 -16.08
C SER A 206 -52.94 11.01 -15.69
N GLY A 207 -53.37 9.74 -15.68
CA GLY A 207 -54.77 9.30 -15.50
C GLY A 207 -55.40 9.65 -14.15
N ARG A 208 -54.59 10.00 -13.14
CA ARG A 208 -55.08 10.60 -11.89
C ARG A 208 -56.10 11.70 -12.19
N THR A 209 -55.77 12.64 -13.06
CA THR A 209 -56.77 13.48 -13.74
C THR A 209 -56.14 14.14 -14.96
N ALA A 210 -56.77 13.95 -16.12
CA ALA A 210 -56.45 14.68 -17.34
C ALA A 210 -57.73 15.07 -18.09
N PHE A 211 -57.78 16.30 -18.59
CA PHE A 211 -58.90 16.82 -19.38
C PHE A 211 -58.56 16.74 -20.86
N TYR A 212 -59.52 16.38 -21.70
CA TYR A 212 -59.34 16.30 -23.15
C TYR A 212 -60.55 16.84 -23.88
N ARG A 213 -60.33 17.38 -25.08
CA ARG A 213 -61.43 17.56 -26.03
C ARG A 213 -61.93 16.19 -26.46
N ARG A 214 -63.24 15.97 -26.38
CA ARG A 214 -63.86 14.74 -26.87
C ARG A 214 -63.56 14.50 -28.35
N SER A 215 -63.53 15.56 -29.15
CA SER A 215 -63.17 15.51 -30.58
C SER A 215 -61.72 15.09 -30.84
N ALA A 216 -60.80 15.30 -29.89
CA ALA A 216 -59.42 14.83 -30.00
C ALA A 216 -59.28 13.32 -29.67
N LEU A 217 -60.18 12.78 -28.85
CA LEU A 217 -60.12 11.38 -28.40
C LEU A 217 -60.86 10.40 -29.31
N LEU A 218 -62.06 10.74 -29.78
CA LEU A 218 -62.92 9.82 -30.54
C LEU A 218 -62.21 9.16 -31.74
N PRO A 219 -61.45 9.89 -32.59
CA PRO A 219 -60.81 9.29 -33.77
C PRO A 219 -59.73 8.25 -33.43
N ILE A 220 -59.08 8.38 -32.27
CA ILE A 220 -57.90 7.58 -31.90
C ILE A 220 -58.23 6.41 -30.95
N LEU A 221 -59.50 6.25 -30.53
CA LEU A 221 -59.90 5.22 -29.56
C LEU A 221 -59.57 3.80 -30.02
N ASN A 222 -59.80 3.49 -31.31
CA ASN A 222 -59.52 2.16 -31.85
C ASN A 222 -58.02 1.83 -31.76
N GLU A 223 -57.16 2.79 -32.10
CA GLU A 223 -55.71 2.66 -31.99
C GLU A 223 -55.21 2.57 -30.55
N MET A 224 -55.92 3.20 -29.61
CA MET A 224 -55.62 3.11 -28.18
C MET A 224 -55.95 1.72 -27.63
N VAL A 225 -57.14 1.19 -27.93
CA VAL A 225 -57.64 -0.09 -27.37
C VAL A 225 -56.89 -1.28 -27.97
N ASN A 226 -56.59 -1.23 -29.28
CA ASN A 226 -55.97 -2.34 -30.01
C ASN A 226 -54.45 -2.24 -30.16
N GLU A 227 -53.79 -1.44 -29.30
CA GLU A 227 -52.33 -1.24 -29.37
C GLU A 227 -51.58 -2.58 -29.26
N LYS A 228 -50.68 -2.82 -30.22
CA LYS A 228 -49.66 -3.87 -30.15
C LYS A 228 -48.26 -3.26 -30.09
N PHE A 229 -47.36 -3.92 -29.36
CA PHE A 229 -45.94 -3.60 -29.31
C PHE A 229 -45.15 -4.90 -29.47
N MET A 230 -44.23 -4.97 -30.45
CA MET A 230 -43.48 -6.19 -30.79
C MET A 230 -44.37 -7.44 -30.87
N GLY A 231 -45.48 -7.33 -31.61
CA GLY A 231 -46.43 -8.42 -31.85
C GLY A 231 -47.43 -8.74 -30.71
N ARG A 232 -47.21 -8.24 -29.48
CA ARG A 232 -48.08 -8.52 -28.31
C ARG A 232 -49.07 -7.38 -28.05
N LYS A 233 -50.32 -7.69 -27.68
CA LYS A 233 -51.32 -6.69 -27.26
C LYS A 233 -50.86 -6.01 -25.96
N VAL A 234 -50.89 -4.69 -25.94
CA VAL A 234 -50.51 -3.89 -24.79
C VAL A 234 -51.70 -3.76 -23.85
N ILE A 235 -51.52 -4.17 -22.60
CA ILE A 235 -52.59 -4.18 -21.59
C ILE A 235 -52.57 -2.97 -20.65
N SER A 236 -51.45 -2.23 -20.53
CA SER A 236 -51.34 -1.07 -19.62
C SER A 236 -50.60 0.13 -20.23
N GLY A 237 -50.75 1.31 -19.62
CA GLY A 237 -50.05 2.54 -20.04
C GLY A 237 -50.86 3.43 -20.98
N GLU A 238 -52.18 3.33 -20.87
CA GLU A 238 -53.21 4.06 -21.59
C GLU A 238 -53.01 5.58 -21.57
N ASP A 239 -52.73 6.18 -20.40
CA ASP A 239 -52.56 7.63 -20.24
C ASP A 239 -51.53 8.22 -21.21
N LYS A 240 -50.34 7.62 -21.25
CA LYS A 240 -49.23 8.06 -22.10
C LYS A 240 -49.48 7.75 -23.57
N ARG A 241 -50.09 6.61 -23.87
CA ARG A 241 -50.45 6.25 -25.24
C ARG A 241 -51.47 7.23 -25.81
N LEU A 242 -52.48 7.59 -25.01
CA LEU A 242 -53.50 8.56 -25.37
C LEU A 242 -52.88 9.93 -25.63
N THR A 243 -52.00 10.38 -24.74
CA THR A 243 -51.24 11.63 -24.90
C THR A 243 -50.53 11.66 -26.27
N TYR A 244 -49.76 10.62 -26.60
CA TYR A 244 -49.00 10.57 -27.86
C TYR A 244 -49.87 10.42 -29.10
N LEU A 245 -51.01 9.75 -29.01
CA LEU A 245 -51.96 9.67 -30.12
C LEU A 245 -52.61 11.04 -30.39
N VAL A 246 -52.98 11.77 -29.34
CA VAL A 246 -53.51 13.14 -29.44
C VAL A 246 -52.46 14.06 -30.07
N GLU A 247 -51.22 13.99 -29.61
CA GLU A 247 -50.10 14.77 -30.15
C GLU A 247 -49.75 14.40 -31.59
N ALA A 248 -49.72 13.10 -31.93
CA ALA A 248 -49.47 12.63 -33.28
C ALA A 248 -50.58 13.04 -34.27
N ALA A 249 -51.82 13.20 -33.78
CA ALA A 249 -52.94 13.75 -34.53
C ALA A 249 -52.88 15.29 -34.72
N GLY A 250 -51.84 15.95 -34.18
CA GLY A 250 -51.58 17.37 -34.37
C GLY A 250 -52.15 18.29 -33.28
N TRP A 251 -52.72 17.73 -32.21
CA TRP A 251 -53.19 18.52 -31.07
C TRP A 251 -52.06 18.86 -30.11
N LYS A 252 -52.14 20.03 -29.48
CA LYS A 252 -51.25 20.41 -28.37
C LYS A 252 -51.74 19.83 -27.04
N THR A 253 -50.82 19.54 -26.14
CA THR A 253 -51.13 19.15 -24.77
C THR A 253 -50.39 20.04 -23.78
N THR A 254 -51.11 20.61 -22.81
CA THR A 254 -50.51 21.62 -21.90
C THR A 254 -50.78 21.30 -20.44
N TYR A 255 -50.19 22.10 -19.56
CA TYR A 255 -50.26 21.95 -18.11
C TYR A 255 -50.95 23.14 -17.47
N GLN A 256 -51.84 22.88 -16.52
CA GLN A 256 -52.45 23.92 -15.68
C GLN A 256 -52.08 23.69 -14.21
N SER A 257 -51.18 24.52 -13.69
CA SER A 257 -50.66 24.43 -12.33
C SER A 257 -51.67 24.77 -11.24
N THR A 258 -52.71 25.56 -11.55
CA THR A 258 -53.77 25.92 -10.60
C THR A 258 -54.81 24.82 -10.44
N ALA A 259 -54.97 23.92 -11.43
CA ALA A 259 -55.86 22.77 -11.34
C ALA A 259 -55.19 21.65 -10.52
N LYS A 260 -55.49 21.56 -9.23
CA LYS A 260 -54.80 20.67 -8.27
C LYS A 260 -55.60 19.41 -7.97
N VAL A 261 -54.92 18.27 -7.89
CA VAL A 261 -55.52 16.99 -7.49
C VAL A 261 -54.58 16.20 -6.58
N SER A 262 -55.11 15.32 -5.75
CA SER A 262 -54.31 14.45 -4.86
C SER A 262 -54.69 12.98 -4.92
N THR A 263 -53.72 12.09 -4.69
CA THR A 263 -53.90 10.63 -4.57
C THR A 263 -53.34 10.15 -3.24
N THR A 264 -53.87 9.05 -2.72
CA THR A 264 -53.40 8.44 -1.45
C THR A 264 -52.04 7.74 -1.59
N GLY A 265 -51.67 7.30 -2.81
CA GLY A 265 -50.41 6.62 -3.10
C GLY A 265 -50.25 5.25 -2.44
N VAL A 266 -49.24 4.48 -2.86
CA VAL A 266 -48.98 3.14 -2.35
C VAL A 266 -48.18 3.18 -1.04
N LYS A 267 -48.63 2.45 -0.03
CA LYS A 267 -47.98 2.35 1.29
C LYS A 267 -46.77 1.40 1.33
N ASP A 268 -46.83 0.31 0.58
CA ASP A 268 -45.81 -0.75 0.56
C ASP A 268 -44.71 -0.50 -0.49
N ILE A 269 -43.45 -0.70 -0.10
CA ILE A 269 -42.29 -0.44 -0.96
C ILE A 269 -42.18 -1.45 -2.12
N SER A 270 -42.52 -2.73 -1.89
CA SER A 270 -42.45 -3.76 -2.93
C SER A 270 -43.44 -3.48 -4.06
N THR A 271 -44.67 -3.12 -3.67
CA THR A 271 -45.74 -2.72 -4.57
C THR A 271 -45.38 -1.42 -5.32
N PHE A 272 -44.76 -0.45 -4.63
CA PHE A 272 -44.27 0.76 -5.27
C PHE A 272 -43.19 0.47 -6.34
N ILE A 273 -42.19 -0.37 -6.05
CA ILE A 273 -41.15 -0.76 -7.02
C ILE A 273 -41.75 -1.48 -8.23
N LYS A 274 -42.70 -2.39 -7.99
CA LYS A 274 -43.46 -3.07 -9.06
C LYS A 274 -44.20 -2.08 -9.95
N GLN A 275 -44.83 -1.05 -9.37
CA GLN A 275 -45.45 0.04 -10.13
C GLN A 275 -44.42 0.84 -10.93
N GLN A 276 -43.25 1.17 -10.37
CA GLN A 276 -42.18 1.85 -11.09
C GLN A 276 -41.70 1.04 -12.30
N VAL A 277 -41.50 -0.28 -12.16
CA VAL A 277 -41.12 -1.17 -13.28
C VAL A 277 -42.18 -1.11 -14.37
N ARG A 278 -43.47 -1.25 -14.02
CA ARG A 278 -44.59 -1.18 -14.97
C ARG A 278 -44.62 0.15 -15.72
N TRP A 279 -44.59 1.28 -15.00
CA TRP A 279 -44.60 2.61 -15.61
C TRP A 279 -43.39 2.86 -16.49
N THR A 280 -42.24 2.30 -16.13
CA THR A 280 -41.00 2.45 -16.89
C THR A 280 -41.00 1.63 -18.17
N ARG A 281 -41.51 0.38 -18.15
CA ARG A 281 -41.75 -0.40 -19.37
C ARG A 281 -42.69 0.32 -20.32
N ASN A 282 -43.80 0.85 -19.79
CA ASN A 282 -44.77 1.61 -20.58
C ASN A 282 -44.15 2.89 -21.16
N SER A 283 -43.27 3.53 -20.42
CA SER A 283 -42.51 4.70 -20.88
C SER A 283 -41.59 4.34 -22.04
N TRP A 284 -40.77 3.29 -21.91
CA TRP A 284 -39.89 2.83 -22.99
C TRP A 284 -40.66 2.48 -24.26
N ARG A 285 -41.77 1.73 -24.15
CA ARG A 285 -42.57 1.32 -25.32
C ARG A 285 -43.07 2.52 -26.10
N ASN A 286 -43.66 3.49 -25.40
CA ASN A 286 -44.22 4.68 -26.02
C ASN A 286 -43.13 5.62 -26.52
N ASP A 287 -42.06 5.85 -25.75
CA ASP A 287 -40.96 6.74 -26.17
C ASP A 287 -40.23 6.21 -27.41
N LEU A 288 -39.87 4.92 -27.44
CA LEU A 288 -39.18 4.32 -28.58
C LEU A 288 -40.05 4.33 -29.84
N ARG A 289 -41.36 4.07 -29.67
CA ARG A 289 -42.31 4.17 -30.78
C ARG A 289 -42.49 5.61 -31.27
N ALA A 290 -42.49 6.59 -30.36
CA ALA A 290 -42.59 7.99 -30.72
C ALA A 290 -41.32 8.42 -31.49
N LEU A 291 -40.14 8.06 -31.00
CA LEU A 291 -38.85 8.32 -31.67
C LEU A 291 -38.71 7.62 -33.03
N SER A 292 -39.47 6.56 -33.31
CA SER A 292 -39.52 5.94 -34.64
C SER A 292 -40.52 6.59 -35.60
N GLN A 293 -41.26 7.61 -35.16
CA GLN A 293 -42.29 8.28 -35.93
C GLN A 293 -41.91 9.72 -36.29
N LYS A 294 -42.31 10.16 -37.49
CA LYS A 294 -41.95 11.48 -38.02
C LYS A 294 -42.52 12.67 -37.22
N TRP A 295 -43.66 12.50 -36.54
CA TRP A 295 -44.32 13.60 -35.84
C TRP A 295 -43.49 14.17 -34.68
N VAL A 296 -42.73 13.32 -33.98
CA VAL A 296 -41.89 13.76 -32.84
C VAL A 296 -40.82 14.74 -33.28
N TYR A 297 -40.21 14.56 -34.45
CA TYR A 297 -39.14 15.42 -34.94
C TYR A 297 -39.63 16.79 -35.43
N ARG A 298 -40.95 17.01 -35.52
CA ARG A 298 -41.53 18.34 -35.69
C ARG A 298 -41.49 19.17 -34.39
N HIS A 299 -41.20 18.50 -33.27
CA HIS A 299 -41.08 19.05 -31.93
C HIS A 299 -39.66 18.77 -31.41
N PRO A 300 -38.65 19.50 -31.92
CA PRO A 300 -37.24 19.17 -31.67
C PRO A 300 -36.88 19.21 -30.18
N VAL A 301 -37.47 20.09 -29.38
CA VAL A 301 -37.20 20.15 -27.93
C VAL A 301 -37.72 18.90 -27.24
N PHE A 302 -38.94 18.47 -27.59
CA PHE A 302 -39.51 17.22 -27.10
C PHE A 302 -38.70 15.99 -27.54
N ALA A 303 -38.26 15.93 -28.80
CA ALA A 303 -37.42 14.85 -29.31
C ALA A 303 -36.10 14.74 -28.52
N LEU A 304 -35.41 15.86 -28.32
CA LEU A 304 -34.18 15.92 -27.52
C LEU A 304 -34.43 15.53 -26.06
N TYR A 305 -35.58 15.91 -25.49
CA TYR A 305 -35.96 15.50 -24.14
C TYR A 305 -36.13 13.97 -24.05
N LEU A 306 -36.74 13.32 -25.04
CA LEU A 306 -36.90 11.86 -25.06
C LEU A 306 -35.55 11.15 -25.18
N ILE A 307 -34.64 11.66 -26.02
CA ILE A 307 -33.27 11.15 -26.15
C ILE A 307 -32.51 11.31 -24.82
N ASP A 308 -32.53 12.50 -24.20
CA ASP A 308 -31.93 12.74 -22.88
C ASP A 308 -32.45 11.75 -21.83
N ARG A 309 -33.77 11.51 -21.84
CA ARG A 309 -34.43 10.59 -20.91
C ARG A 309 -34.01 9.13 -21.13
N ALA A 310 -33.76 8.74 -22.38
CA ALA A 310 -33.26 7.41 -22.71
C ALA A 310 -31.79 7.22 -22.28
N VAL A 311 -30.96 8.24 -22.41
CA VAL A 311 -29.52 8.19 -22.05
C VAL A 311 -29.30 8.31 -20.52
N GLN A 312 -30.15 9.07 -19.83
CA GLN A 312 -30.07 9.33 -18.39
C GLN A 312 -29.75 8.11 -17.51
N PRO A 313 -30.45 6.96 -17.60
CA PRO A 313 -30.19 5.82 -16.72
C PRO A 313 -28.75 5.29 -16.84
N PHE A 314 -28.16 5.29 -18.04
CA PHE A 314 -26.79 4.84 -18.25
C PHE A 314 -25.79 5.78 -17.58
N THR A 315 -25.96 7.09 -17.77
CA THR A 315 -25.08 8.10 -17.15
C THR A 315 -25.15 8.09 -15.62
N LEU A 316 -26.30 7.74 -15.03
CA LEU A 316 -26.47 7.71 -13.58
C LEU A 316 -25.70 6.56 -12.90
N LEU A 317 -25.42 5.47 -13.64
CA LEU A 317 -24.68 4.31 -13.15
C LEU A 317 -23.17 4.50 -13.15
N ILE A 318 -22.66 5.45 -13.94
CA ILE A 318 -21.23 5.70 -14.05
C ILE A 318 -20.68 6.11 -12.67
N SER A 319 -21.36 7.01 -11.97
CA SER A 319 -20.90 7.52 -10.67
C SER A 319 -20.70 6.44 -9.58
N PRO A 320 -21.63 5.51 -9.31
CA PRO A 320 -21.39 4.44 -8.34
C PRO A 320 -20.31 3.44 -8.79
N ILE A 321 -20.13 3.24 -10.10
CA ILE A 321 -19.04 2.41 -10.62
C ILE A 321 -17.67 3.08 -10.35
N TYR A 322 -17.55 4.37 -10.66
CA TYR A 322 -16.37 5.17 -10.30
C TYR A 322 -16.09 5.13 -8.80
N PHE A 323 -17.14 5.20 -7.95
CA PHE A 323 -17.01 5.11 -6.51
C PHE A 323 -16.48 3.75 -6.03
N VAL A 324 -17.04 2.64 -6.51
CA VAL A 324 -16.60 1.29 -6.14
C VAL A 324 -15.18 1.02 -6.63
N ILE A 325 -14.84 1.42 -7.86
CA ILE A 325 -13.48 1.30 -8.40
C ILE A 325 -12.51 2.16 -7.59
N ALA A 326 -12.88 3.39 -7.23
CA ALA A 326 -12.07 4.24 -6.36
C ALA A 326 -11.82 3.60 -4.99
N LEU A 327 -12.82 2.93 -4.40
CA LEU A 327 -12.65 2.17 -3.15
C LEU A 327 -11.67 1.00 -3.32
N ILE A 328 -11.83 0.18 -4.36
CA ILE A 328 -10.95 -0.97 -4.66
C ILE A 328 -9.49 -0.49 -4.87
N LEU A 329 -9.32 0.63 -5.58
CA LEU A 329 -8.02 1.24 -5.86
C LEU A 329 -7.49 2.11 -4.70
N ARG A 330 -8.22 2.21 -3.59
CA ARG A 330 -7.87 3.01 -2.39
C ARG A 330 -7.66 4.51 -2.69
N LEU A 331 -8.42 5.07 -3.62
CA LEU A 331 -8.42 6.49 -4.01
C LEU A 331 -9.39 7.31 -3.14
N TRP A 332 -8.99 7.60 -1.90
CA TRP A 332 -9.87 8.20 -0.88
C TRP A 332 -10.41 9.60 -1.22
N ILE A 333 -9.66 10.45 -1.94
CA ILE A 333 -10.14 11.78 -2.34
C ILE A 333 -11.33 11.66 -3.33
N PRO A 334 -11.23 10.94 -4.46
CA PRO A 334 -12.38 10.64 -5.32
C PRO A 334 -13.58 10.04 -4.57
N VAL A 335 -13.35 9.13 -3.62
CA VAL A 335 -14.41 8.54 -2.79
C VAL A 335 -15.19 9.63 -2.05
N ILE A 336 -14.49 10.54 -1.37
CA ILE A 336 -15.11 11.64 -0.61
C ILE A 336 -15.82 12.62 -1.54
N VAL A 337 -15.18 13.04 -2.65
CA VAL A 337 -15.77 13.99 -3.61
C VAL A 337 -17.07 13.45 -4.20
N ILE A 338 -17.08 12.17 -4.61
CA ILE A 338 -18.28 11.53 -5.16
C ILE A 338 -19.40 11.46 -4.10
N LEU A 339 -19.07 11.09 -2.85
CA LEU A 339 -20.05 11.04 -1.76
C LEU A 339 -20.66 12.42 -1.48
N VAL A 340 -19.84 13.46 -1.33
CA VAL A 340 -20.31 14.83 -1.11
C VAL A 340 -21.21 15.28 -2.26
N TRP A 341 -20.80 15.00 -3.50
CA TRP A 341 -21.59 15.33 -4.68
C TRP A 341 -22.94 14.61 -4.72
N TRP A 342 -23.03 13.34 -4.30
CA TRP A 342 -24.31 12.64 -4.20
C TRP A 342 -25.26 13.35 -3.24
N HIS A 343 -24.78 13.81 -2.09
CA HIS A 343 -25.62 14.51 -1.12
C HIS A 343 -26.11 15.86 -1.65
N ILE A 344 -25.21 16.70 -2.16
CA ILE A 344 -25.56 18.01 -2.73
C ILE A 344 -26.56 17.85 -3.88
N SER A 345 -26.24 16.96 -4.83
CA SER A 345 -27.04 16.77 -6.04
C SER A 345 -28.46 16.26 -5.75
N ARG A 346 -28.62 15.34 -4.79
CA ARG A 346 -29.94 14.79 -4.45
C ARG A 346 -30.72 15.72 -3.54
N LEU A 347 -30.05 16.50 -2.69
CA LEU A 347 -30.68 17.53 -1.88
C LEU A 347 -31.37 18.58 -2.76
N LEU A 348 -30.66 19.10 -3.78
CA LEU A 348 -31.21 20.07 -4.74
C LEU A 348 -32.43 19.51 -5.49
N LYS A 349 -32.38 18.23 -5.91
CA LYS A 349 -33.52 17.59 -6.59
C LYS A 349 -34.66 17.26 -5.62
N MET A 350 -34.40 17.06 -4.34
CA MET A 350 -35.41 16.78 -3.31
C MET A 350 -36.05 18.06 -2.75
N TYR A 351 -35.46 19.23 -3.01
CA TYR A 351 -35.91 20.53 -2.53
C TYR A 351 -37.42 20.82 -2.71
N PRO A 352 -38.07 20.52 -3.85
CA PRO A 352 -39.50 20.84 -4.02
C PRO A 352 -40.41 20.10 -3.03
N TYR A 353 -40.00 18.90 -2.63
CA TYR A 353 -40.65 18.13 -1.57
C TYR A 353 -40.31 18.68 -0.19
N LEU A 354 -39.02 18.96 0.08
CA LEU A 354 -38.57 19.51 1.36
C LEU A 354 -39.16 20.88 1.68
N LYS A 355 -39.48 21.68 0.65
CA LYS A 355 -40.22 22.95 0.81
C LYS A 355 -41.59 22.74 1.49
N LYS A 356 -42.21 21.57 1.31
CA LYS A 356 -43.47 21.19 1.95
C LYS A 356 -43.26 20.40 3.25
N TYR A 357 -42.20 19.58 3.32
CA TYR A 357 -41.91 18.68 4.43
C TYR A 357 -40.43 18.79 4.87
N PRO A 358 -40.00 19.88 5.53
CA PRO A 358 -38.58 20.13 5.81
C PRO A 358 -37.97 19.11 6.78
N LEU A 359 -38.76 18.60 7.73
CA LEU A 359 -38.32 17.58 8.69
C LEU A 359 -38.01 16.22 8.05
N ASP A 360 -38.42 15.99 6.80
CA ASP A 360 -38.12 14.76 6.06
C ASP A 360 -36.72 14.75 5.41
N ILE A 361 -35.80 15.64 5.83
CA ILE A 361 -34.41 15.67 5.34
C ILE A 361 -33.69 14.33 5.53
N TRP A 362 -34.06 13.54 6.54
CA TRP A 362 -33.54 12.19 6.79
C TRP A 362 -33.84 11.21 5.64
N MET A 363 -34.78 11.53 4.74
CA MET A 363 -35.04 10.76 3.53
C MET A 363 -33.92 10.87 2.49
N LEU A 364 -32.96 11.81 2.65
CA LEU A 364 -31.91 12.07 1.66
C LEU A 364 -31.05 10.83 1.33
N PRO A 365 -30.49 10.06 2.30
CA PRO A 365 -29.73 8.85 1.99
C PRO A 365 -30.57 7.79 1.28
N ILE A 366 -31.83 7.60 1.69
CA ILE A 366 -32.77 6.68 1.06
C ILE A 366 -33.06 7.10 -0.38
N PHE A 367 -33.23 8.41 -0.61
CA PHE A 367 -33.45 8.96 -1.95
C PHE A 367 -32.21 8.83 -2.85
N ILE A 368 -30.99 8.94 -2.30
CA ILE A 368 -29.73 8.66 -3.03
C ILE A 368 -29.72 7.21 -3.52
N ILE A 369 -29.95 6.24 -2.61
CA ILE A 369 -29.99 4.81 -2.96
C ILE A 369 -31.09 4.55 -4.00
N PHE A 370 -32.29 5.07 -3.75
CA PHE A 370 -33.41 4.93 -4.67
C PHE A 370 -33.13 5.53 -6.05
N SER A 371 -32.33 6.61 -6.15
CA SER A 371 -31.95 7.19 -7.45
C SER A 371 -31.14 6.21 -8.30
N PHE A 372 -30.22 5.45 -7.70
CA PHE A 372 -29.44 4.42 -8.40
C PHE A 372 -30.28 3.17 -8.68
N VAL A 373 -31.12 2.74 -7.73
CA VAL A 373 -32.12 1.67 -7.96
C VAL A 373 -33.05 2.04 -9.11
N SER A 374 -33.45 3.31 -9.23
CA SER A 374 -34.26 3.78 -10.36
C SER A 374 -33.51 3.71 -11.70
N ALA A 375 -32.19 3.90 -11.76
CA ALA A 375 -31.44 3.68 -12.99
C ALA A 375 -31.41 2.20 -13.36
N TYR A 376 -31.18 1.33 -12.37
CA TYR A 376 -31.27 -0.12 -12.55
C TYR A 376 -32.63 -0.54 -13.09
N ILE A 377 -33.73 -0.09 -12.46
CA ILE A 377 -35.11 -0.37 -12.90
C ILE A 377 -35.32 0.08 -14.35
N ARG A 378 -34.76 1.21 -14.76
CA ARG A 378 -34.89 1.72 -16.14
C ARG A 378 -34.17 0.84 -17.16
N ILE A 379 -32.95 0.40 -16.88
CA ILE A 379 -32.22 -0.50 -17.79
C ILE A 379 -32.86 -1.89 -17.81
N TYR A 380 -33.21 -2.41 -16.64
CA TYR A 380 -33.93 -3.68 -16.54
C TYR A 380 -35.28 -3.64 -17.29
N ALA A 381 -36.04 -2.55 -17.17
CA ALA A 381 -37.30 -2.37 -17.88
C ALA A 381 -37.13 -2.27 -19.40
N LEU A 382 -35.97 -1.81 -19.90
CA LEU A 382 -35.64 -1.80 -21.32
C LEU A 382 -35.47 -3.24 -21.85
N PHE A 383 -34.73 -4.08 -21.14
CA PHE A 383 -34.52 -5.48 -21.54
C PHE A 383 -35.71 -6.39 -21.24
N SER A 384 -36.64 -5.96 -20.37
CA SER A 384 -37.89 -6.65 -20.06
C SER A 384 -39.13 -5.95 -20.63
N ILE A 385 -38.96 -5.10 -21.65
CA ILE A 385 -39.98 -4.18 -22.18
C ILE A 385 -41.24 -4.88 -22.69
N ASN A 386 -41.11 -6.11 -23.22
CA ASN A 386 -42.21 -6.89 -23.78
C ASN A 386 -42.86 -7.86 -22.78
N ILE A 387 -42.43 -7.85 -21.51
CA ILE A 387 -43.08 -8.59 -20.43
C ILE A 387 -44.34 -7.83 -20.02
N GLN A 388 -45.50 -8.39 -20.40
CA GLN A 388 -46.82 -7.86 -20.08
C GLN A 388 -47.40 -8.62 -18.89
N GLY A 389 -47.91 -7.90 -17.91
CA GLY A 389 -48.61 -8.48 -16.76
C GLY A 389 -49.19 -7.39 -15.87
N TRP A 390 -50.32 -7.68 -15.22
CA TRP A 390 -50.87 -6.80 -14.19
C TRP A 390 -50.22 -7.12 -12.86
N ILE A 391 -49.23 -6.33 -12.48
CA ILE A 391 -48.43 -6.59 -11.28
C ILE A 391 -49.15 -6.10 -9.99
N THR A 392 -50.29 -5.40 -10.12
CA THR A 392 -51.07 -4.87 -8.99
C THR A 392 -52.59 -5.03 -9.18
N ARG A 393 -53.25 -5.50 -8.11
CA ARG A 393 -54.72 -5.61 -7.85
C ARG A 393 -55.58 -6.51 -8.74
N TRP A 394 -55.19 -6.82 -9.97
CA TRP A 394 -55.94 -7.75 -10.85
C TRP A 394 -55.75 -9.22 -10.48
N ASP A 395 -56.80 -10.03 -10.64
CA ASP A 395 -56.74 -11.48 -10.44
C ASP A 395 -55.69 -12.12 -11.38
N LYS A 396 -54.71 -12.79 -10.76
CA LYS A 396 -53.57 -13.44 -11.43
C LYS A 396 -54.01 -14.57 -12.38
N SER A 397 -55.20 -15.12 -12.18
CA SER A 397 -55.74 -16.22 -12.99
C SER A 397 -56.19 -15.78 -14.39
N ARG A 398 -56.51 -14.51 -14.59
CA ARG A 398 -57.21 -14.03 -15.80
C ARG A 398 -56.28 -13.61 -16.94
N LEU A 399 -54.99 -13.41 -16.66
CA LEU A 399 -53.96 -13.04 -17.65
C LEU A 399 -52.60 -13.63 -17.23
N GLN A 400 -52.35 -14.90 -17.58
CA GLN A 400 -51.03 -15.52 -17.38
C GLN A 400 -50.08 -15.16 -18.53
N GLN A 401 -48.87 -14.71 -18.18
CA GLN A 401 -47.63 -15.15 -18.81
C GLN A 401 -46.44 -14.74 -17.93
N PHE A 402 -45.92 -15.68 -17.14
CA PHE A 402 -44.64 -15.51 -16.45
C PHE A 402 -43.70 -16.65 -16.85
N ARG A 403 -42.60 -16.30 -17.54
CA ARG A 403 -41.48 -17.21 -17.75
C ARG A 403 -40.30 -16.67 -16.94
N PHE A 404 -39.88 -17.40 -15.92
CA PHE A 404 -38.71 -17.09 -15.09
C PHE A 404 -37.47 -16.72 -15.94
N LEU A 405 -37.29 -17.42 -17.07
CA LEU A 405 -36.21 -17.17 -18.04
C LEU A 405 -36.22 -15.76 -18.65
N GLU A 406 -37.39 -15.16 -18.90
CA GLU A 406 -37.46 -13.78 -19.46
C GLU A 406 -37.04 -12.73 -18.42
N LEU A 407 -37.36 -12.96 -17.13
CA LEU A 407 -36.93 -12.10 -16.04
C LEU A 407 -35.40 -12.22 -15.81
N ALA A 408 -34.88 -13.46 -15.80
CA ALA A 408 -33.47 -13.74 -15.64
C ALA A 408 -32.62 -13.08 -16.74
N ARG A 409 -33.06 -13.14 -18.00
CA ARG A 409 -32.40 -12.44 -19.12
C ARG A 409 -32.31 -10.92 -18.90
N GLY A 410 -33.38 -10.29 -18.42
CA GLY A 410 -33.38 -8.86 -18.15
C GLY A 410 -32.35 -8.46 -17.09
N HIS A 411 -32.21 -9.27 -16.03
CA HIS A 411 -31.19 -9.05 -15.00
C HIS A 411 -29.77 -9.28 -15.53
N ALA A 412 -29.53 -10.36 -16.28
CA ALA A 412 -28.22 -10.68 -16.84
C ALA A 412 -27.70 -9.58 -17.79
N MET A 413 -28.54 -9.11 -18.72
CA MET A 413 -28.18 -8.02 -19.64
C MET A 413 -27.91 -6.71 -18.92
N THR A 414 -28.64 -6.45 -17.83
CA THR A 414 -28.39 -5.27 -17.00
C THR A 414 -27.02 -5.38 -16.32
N LEU A 415 -26.67 -6.52 -15.73
CA LEU A 415 -25.35 -6.74 -15.11
C LEU A 415 -24.20 -6.67 -16.11
N PHE A 416 -24.39 -7.20 -17.32
CA PHE A 416 -23.38 -7.12 -18.39
C PHE A 416 -23.04 -5.67 -18.74
N MET A 417 -24.05 -4.78 -18.83
CA MET A 417 -23.81 -3.35 -19.06
C MET A 417 -23.00 -2.69 -17.95
N PHE A 418 -23.19 -3.09 -16.69
CA PHE A 418 -22.35 -2.61 -15.58
C PHE A 418 -20.91 -3.06 -15.75
N GLY A 419 -20.69 -4.31 -16.17
CA GLY A 419 -19.36 -4.85 -16.45
C GLY A 419 -18.61 -4.05 -17.52
N LEU A 420 -19.28 -3.73 -18.64
CA LEU A 420 -18.68 -2.91 -19.71
C LEU A 420 -18.27 -1.51 -19.23
N VAL A 421 -19.13 -0.85 -18.46
CA VAL A 421 -18.81 0.47 -17.90
C VAL A 421 -17.64 0.36 -16.92
N ALA A 422 -17.63 -0.66 -16.06
CA ALA A 422 -16.52 -0.89 -15.12
C ALA A 422 -15.18 -1.12 -15.84
N LEU A 423 -15.18 -1.90 -16.93
CA LEU A 423 -14.00 -2.09 -17.78
C LEU A 423 -13.52 -0.77 -18.39
N GLY A 424 -14.45 0.05 -18.90
CA GLY A 424 -14.12 1.37 -19.46
C GLY A 424 -13.51 2.34 -18.42
N VAL A 425 -14.02 2.33 -17.19
CA VAL A 425 -13.45 3.13 -16.09
C VAL A 425 -12.05 2.63 -15.71
N PHE A 426 -11.85 1.31 -15.67
CA PHE A 426 -10.54 0.71 -15.42
C PHE A 426 -9.54 1.09 -16.52
N TYR A 427 -9.95 1.03 -17.79
CA TYR A 427 -9.14 1.46 -18.94
C TYR A 427 -8.80 2.96 -18.86
N ASN A 428 -9.75 3.82 -18.46
CA ASN A 428 -9.52 5.25 -18.33
C ASN A 428 -8.41 5.57 -17.31
N LYS A 429 -8.42 4.91 -16.15
CA LYS A 429 -7.39 5.05 -15.11
C LYS A 429 -5.99 4.70 -15.63
N ASN A 430 -5.87 3.82 -16.61
CA ASN A 430 -4.57 3.39 -17.15
C ASN A 430 -4.03 4.32 -18.25
N ASN A 431 -4.85 5.21 -18.82
CA ASN A 431 -4.47 5.96 -20.05
C ASN A 431 -4.53 7.49 -19.95
N ASN A 432 -5.14 8.07 -18.92
CA ASN A 432 -5.25 9.53 -18.77
C ASN A 432 -4.35 10.07 -17.65
N TYR A 433 -3.17 10.56 -17.99
CA TYR A 433 -2.26 11.31 -17.11
C TYR A 433 -2.16 12.78 -17.58
N LEU A 434 -2.04 13.77 -16.68
CA LEU A 434 -1.98 15.19 -17.07
C LEU A 434 -0.68 15.59 -17.78
N ILE A 435 0.36 14.75 -17.69
CA ILE A 435 1.59 14.91 -18.45
C ILE A 435 1.59 13.85 -19.56
N PRO A 436 1.43 14.24 -20.84
CA PRO A 436 1.48 13.30 -21.97
C PRO A 436 2.77 12.48 -21.95
N HIS A 437 2.67 11.20 -22.30
CA HIS A 437 3.80 10.26 -22.31
C HIS A 437 4.99 10.80 -23.11
N ASP A 438 4.73 11.54 -24.20
CA ASP A 438 5.75 12.16 -25.05
C ASP A 438 6.53 13.29 -24.36
N ARG A 439 5.90 14.02 -23.43
CA ARG A 439 6.56 15.06 -22.63
C ARG A 439 7.38 14.46 -21.49
N GLN A 440 6.90 13.35 -20.91
CA GLN A 440 7.68 12.53 -19.97
C GLN A 440 8.92 11.94 -20.67
N ASN A 441 8.78 11.43 -21.90
CA ASN A 441 9.88 10.88 -22.69
C ASN A 441 10.96 11.93 -23.05
N LYS A 442 10.58 13.19 -23.31
CA LYS A 442 11.53 14.30 -23.51
C LYS A 442 12.29 14.70 -22.23
N LEU A 443 11.63 14.68 -21.06
CA LEU A 443 12.25 14.92 -19.75
C LEU A 443 13.14 13.75 -19.29
N ILE A 444 12.79 12.51 -19.68
CA ILE A 444 13.63 11.33 -19.50
C ILE A 444 14.91 11.47 -20.32
N ALA A 445 14.81 11.87 -21.59
CA ALA A 445 15.98 12.04 -22.46
C ALA A 445 16.97 13.13 -21.98
N SER A 446 16.49 14.18 -21.31
CA SER A 446 17.37 15.22 -20.75
C SER A 446 18.07 14.81 -19.45
N THR A 447 17.50 13.85 -18.71
CA THR A 447 17.98 13.45 -17.37
C THR A 447 18.76 12.13 -17.38
N LEU A 448 18.35 11.22 -18.28
CA LEU A 448 18.96 9.93 -18.58
C LEU A 448 19.31 9.92 -20.07
N GLN A 449 20.49 10.44 -20.39
CA GLN A 449 20.98 10.47 -21.77
C GLN A 449 21.16 9.03 -22.25
N ARG A 450 20.45 8.67 -23.33
CA ARG A 450 20.63 7.35 -23.96
C ARG A 450 21.96 7.30 -24.70
N ARG A 451 22.70 6.21 -24.55
CA ARG A 451 23.93 5.93 -25.28
C ARG A 451 23.90 4.49 -25.77
N SER A 452 24.12 4.30 -27.07
CA SER A 452 24.16 2.99 -27.73
C SER A 452 25.33 2.13 -27.24
N GLU A 453 26.43 2.76 -26.82
CA GLU A 453 27.63 2.10 -26.31
C GLU A 453 28.03 2.67 -24.94
N LEU A 454 27.46 2.12 -23.87
CA LEU A 454 28.07 2.21 -22.53
C LEU A 454 29.04 1.05 -22.26
N VAL A 455 28.96 -0.02 -23.07
CA VAL A 455 29.79 -1.21 -22.97
C VAL A 455 31.18 -0.93 -23.53
N ALA A 456 31.98 -0.16 -22.79
CA ALA A 456 33.38 -0.50 -22.75
C ALA A 456 33.47 -1.73 -21.87
N ASN A 457 33.90 -2.85 -22.47
CA ASN A 457 34.43 -4.03 -21.81
C ASN A 457 35.61 -3.61 -20.91
N LYS A 458 35.34 -2.87 -19.84
CA LYS A 458 36.24 -2.80 -18.71
C LYS A 458 36.09 -4.16 -18.05
N ASN A 459 36.92 -5.08 -18.50
CA ASN A 459 37.58 -6.03 -17.60
C ASN A 459 38.38 -5.22 -16.57
N THR A 460 37.74 -4.32 -15.82
CA THR A 460 38.23 -3.93 -14.52
C THR A 460 38.05 -5.19 -13.72
N SER A 461 39.15 -5.93 -13.60
CA SER A 461 39.34 -6.90 -12.54
C SER A 461 38.69 -6.28 -11.30
N VAL A 462 37.56 -6.83 -10.85
CA VAL A 462 37.02 -6.46 -9.53
C VAL A 462 38.21 -6.65 -8.60
N LEU A 463 38.68 -5.57 -7.99
CA LEU A 463 39.86 -5.62 -7.14
C LEU A 463 39.63 -6.72 -6.09
N GLY A 464 40.43 -7.79 -6.12
CA GLY A 464 40.23 -9.01 -5.33
C GLY A 464 39.55 -10.20 -6.04
N ALA A 465 39.28 -10.13 -7.35
CA ALA A 465 38.78 -11.25 -8.16
C ALA A 465 39.89 -12.24 -8.59
N SER A 466 41.14 -11.79 -8.66
CA SER A 466 42.29 -12.69 -8.58
C SER A 466 42.38 -13.20 -7.15
N ALA A 467 42.63 -14.50 -6.96
CA ALA A 467 42.75 -15.16 -5.66
C ALA A 467 43.73 -14.40 -4.76
N PHE A 468 43.22 -13.46 -3.95
CA PHE A 468 43.94 -12.98 -2.80
C PHE A 468 44.04 -14.18 -1.88
N ASP A 469 45.24 -14.73 -1.74
CA ASP A 469 45.47 -15.85 -0.85
C ASP A 469 45.41 -15.34 0.60
N ALA A 470 44.20 -15.21 1.14
CA ALA A 470 43.97 -14.75 2.51
C ALA A 470 44.71 -15.64 3.53
N GLU A 471 44.89 -16.93 3.23
CA GLU A 471 45.62 -17.87 4.08
C GLU A 471 47.11 -17.53 4.17
N SER A 472 47.69 -16.91 3.12
CA SER A 472 49.07 -16.44 3.14
C SER A 472 49.33 -15.32 4.15
N GLN A 473 48.28 -14.60 4.57
CA GLN A 473 48.37 -13.48 5.51
C GLN A 473 48.19 -13.89 6.98
N LEU A 474 47.90 -15.17 7.25
CA LEU A 474 47.68 -15.68 8.59
C LEU A 474 49.00 -15.86 9.36
N VAL A 475 48.96 -15.51 10.65
CA VAL A 475 50.05 -15.78 11.59
C VAL A 475 49.80 -17.15 12.22
N LYS A 476 50.69 -18.12 11.98
CA LYS A 476 50.51 -19.50 12.46
C LYS A 476 51.14 -19.71 13.83
N SER A 477 50.68 -20.70 14.58
CA SER A 477 51.42 -21.22 15.74
C SER A 477 52.27 -22.42 15.37
N TYR A 478 53.37 -22.60 16.08
CA TYR A 478 54.21 -23.77 15.98
C TYR A 478 54.79 -24.11 17.35
N GLU A 479 54.62 -25.34 17.82
CA GLU A 479 55.24 -25.79 19.07
C GLU A 479 56.68 -26.22 18.79
N PHE A 480 57.65 -25.55 19.44
CA PHE A 480 59.07 -25.80 19.21
C PHE A 480 59.46 -27.18 19.76
N GLY A 481 59.92 -28.08 18.89
CA GLY A 481 60.31 -29.44 19.22
C GLY A 481 61.75 -29.53 19.76
N GLN A 482 62.10 -30.72 20.27
CA GLN A 482 63.43 -30.98 20.84
C GLN A 482 64.56 -30.93 19.80
N ALA A 483 64.27 -31.27 18.54
CA ALA A 483 65.23 -31.27 17.43
C ALA A 483 65.19 -29.98 16.58
N ASP A 484 64.32 -29.03 16.93
CA ASP A 484 64.14 -27.83 16.12
C ASP A 484 65.30 -26.83 16.30
N SER A 485 65.58 -26.09 15.23
CA SER A 485 66.40 -24.87 15.27
C SER A 485 65.62 -23.73 14.64
N ILE A 486 65.91 -22.48 15.04
CA ILE A 486 65.24 -21.30 14.44
C ILE A 486 65.42 -21.30 12.91
N ALA A 487 66.62 -21.61 12.41
CA ALA A 487 66.88 -21.68 10.97
C ALA A 487 66.07 -22.77 10.26
N GLY A 488 65.94 -23.95 10.87
CA GLY A 488 65.13 -25.05 10.34
C GLY A 488 63.64 -24.70 10.30
N VAL A 489 63.11 -24.08 11.36
CA VAL A 489 61.72 -23.61 11.40
C VAL A 489 61.49 -22.48 10.39
N ALA A 490 62.43 -21.54 10.27
CA ALA A 490 62.38 -20.46 9.27
C ALA A 490 62.33 -21.01 7.84
N GLN A 491 63.19 -21.99 7.51
CA GLN A 491 63.19 -22.66 6.21
C GLN A 491 61.89 -23.43 5.96
N LYS A 492 61.38 -24.16 6.96
CA LYS A 492 60.13 -24.94 6.89
C LYS A 492 58.92 -24.09 6.48
N PHE A 493 58.85 -22.85 6.97
CA PHE A 493 57.75 -21.93 6.67
C PHE A 493 58.08 -20.87 5.59
N GLY A 494 59.29 -20.89 5.04
CA GLY A 494 59.74 -19.92 4.04
C GLY A 494 59.84 -18.48 4.57
N ILE A 495 60.21 -18.32 5.84
CA ILE A 495 60.29 -17.03 6.53
C ILE A 495 61.76 -16.62 6.69
N GLN A 496 62.06 -15.33 6.59
CA GLN A 496 63.40 -14.82 6.89
C GLN A 496 63.75 -15.08 8.37
N PHE A 497 64.95 -15.58 8.61
CA PHE A 497 65.43 -15.93 9.96
C PHE A 497 65.18 -14.81 10.98
N ASP A 498 65.54 -13.57 10.63
CA ASP A 498 65.39 -12.41 11.50
C ASP A 498 63.92 -12.11 11.85
N ASN A 499 62.99 -12.24 10.89
CA ASN A 499 61.57 -12.03 11.16
C ASN A 499 60.99 -13.09 12.10
N LEU A 500 61.36 -14.37 11.91
CA LEU A 500 60.94 -15.43 12.84
C LEU A 500 61.52 -15.20 14.25
N LEU A 501 62.79 -14.78 14.33
CA LEU A 501 63.46 -14.46 15.58
C LEU A 501 62.77 -13.28 16.30
N PHE A 502 62.52 -12.18 15.59
CA PHE A 502 61.91 -10.97 16.15
C PHE A 502 60.46 -11.18 16.57
N ALA A 503 59.67 -11.96 15.82
CA ALA A 503 58.31 -12.34 16.21
C ALA A 503 58.25 -13.11 17.54
N ASN A 504 59.34 -13.78 17.92
CA ASN A 504 59.40 -14.66 19.09
C ASN A 504 60.37 -14.18 20.17
N VAL A 505 60.92 -12.98 20.02
CA VAL A 505 62.00 -12.50 20.88
C VAL A 505 61.62 -12.38 22.36
N SER A 506 60.35 -12.16 22.67
CA SER A 506 59.86 -12.15 24.05
C SER A 506 60.03 -13.49 24.76
N LYS A 507 60.03 -14.59 24.01
CA LYS A 507 60.06 -15.98 24.50
C LYS A 507 61.47 -16.59 24.47
N ILE A 508 62.41 -15.96 23.76
CA ILE A 508 63.77 -16.48 23.54
C ILE A 508 64.76 -15.76 24.47
N THR A 509 65.30 -16.48 25.46
CA THR A 509 66.38 -16.01 26.34
C THR A 509 67.76 -16.24 25.75
N ASN A 510 67.96 -17.40 25.13
CA ASN A 510 69.16 -17.80 24.41
C ASN A 510 68.77 -18.63 23.19
N TRP A 511 69.08 -18.16 21.99
CA TRP A 511 68.72 -18.81 20.73
C TRP A 511 69.39 -20.18 20.50
N TYR A 512 70.41 -20.55 21.28
CA TYR A 512 71.02 -21.90 21.29
C TYR A 512 70.32 -22.87 22.26
N ARG A 513 69.44 -22.37 23.15
CA ARG A 513 68.79 -23.16 24.22
C ARG A 513 67.32 -22.79 24.35
N ILE A 514 66.56 -22.97 23.28
CA ILE A 514 65.10 -22.79 23.32
C ILE A 514 64.46 -24.01 23.96
N LYS A 515 63.53 -23.80 24.89
CA LYS A 515 62.85 -24.89 25.60
C LYS A 515 61.86 -25.60 24.66
N PRO A 516 61.90 -26.94 24.57
CA PRO A 516 60.86 -27.69 23.89
C PRO A 516 59.48 -27.36 24.47
N GLY A 517 58.47 -27.30 23.62
CA GLY A 517 57.12 -26.86 23.96
C GLY A 517 56.90 -25.35 23.84
N THR A 518 57.93 -24.52 23.66
CA THR A 518 57.73 -23.07 23.47
C THR A 518 56.85 -22.82 22.24
N ILE A 519 55.77 -22.05 22.39
CA ILE A 519 54.87 -21.76 21.28
C ILE A 519 55.41 -20.59 20.46
N PHE A 520 55.81 -20.88 19.24
CA PHE A 520 56.31 -19.91 18.28
C PHE A 520 55.15 -19.29 17.49
N THR A 521 55.23 -17.97 17.32
CA THR A 521 54.42 -17.16 16.41
C THR A 521 55.14 -17.12 15.06
N ILE A 522 54.55 -17.72 14.03
CA ILE A 522 55.09 -17.78 12.68
C ILE A 522 54.48 -16.63 11.86
N PRO A 523 55.23 -15.56 11.54
CA PRO A 523 54.70 -14.44 10.77
C PRO A 523 54.38 -14.84 9.31
N PRO A 524 53.48 -14.11 8.64
CA PRO A 524 53.25 -14.24 7.20
C PRO A 524 54.50 -13.95 6.37
N GLN A 525 54.58 -14.52 5.17
CA GLN A 525 55.64 -14.20 4.21
C GLN A 525 55.55 -12.72 3.78
N GLY A 526 56.70 -12.04 3.73
CA GLY A 526 56.78 -10.63 3.34
C GLY A 526 56.52 -9.61 4.45
N VAL A 527 56.12 -10.04 5.66
CA VAL A 527 56.07 -9.15 6.83
C VAL A 527 57.49 -8.89 7.32
N ASN A 528 57.88 -7.61 7.38
CA ASN A 528 59.17 -7.19 7.93
C ASN A 528 58.96 -6.64 9.35
N ILE A 529 59.64 -7.23 10.33
CA ILE A 529 59.56 -6.82 11.73
C ILE A 529 60.88 -6.12 12.08
N ALA A 530 60.80 -4.87 12.50
CA ALA A 530 61.99 -4.09 12.85
C ALA A 530 61.87 -3.57 14.28
N PRO A 531 62.29 -4.33 15.30
CA PRO A 531 62.17 -3.89 16.69
C PRO A 531 63.10 -2.70 16.98
N ASN A 532 62.58 -1.66 17.67
CA ASN A 532 63.33 -0.44 17.99
C ASN A 532 64.37 -0.57 19.12
N TYR A 533 64.82 -1.79 19.44
CA TYR A 533 65.77 -2.04 20.51
C TYR A 533 66.61 -3.29 20.22
N ARG A 534 67.89 -3.24 20.61
CA ARG A 534 68.82 -4.37 20.45
C ARG A 534 68.64 -5.36 21.59
N PHE A 535 68.57 -6.65 21.26
CA PHE A 535 68.49 -7.71 22.25
C PHE A 535 69.82 -8.46 22.35
N ASN A 536 70.09 -8.99 23.55
CA ASN A 536 71.19 -9.92 23.76
C ASN A 536 70.66 -11.36 23.69
N TYR A 537 70.88 -12.00 22.54
CA TYR A 537 70.42 -13.36 22.24
C TYR A 537 71.33 -14.47 22.79
N ARG A 538 72.35 -14.13 23.57
CA ARG A 538 73.36 -15.05 24.13
C ARG A 538 73.51 -14.89 25.64
N ARG A 539 72.41 -14.66 26.37
CA ARG A 539 72.45 -14.62 27.83
C ARG A 539 72.96 -15.96 28.38
N ILE A 540 73.91 -15.88 29.32
CA ILE A 540 74.58 -17.05 29.90
C ILE A 540 73.64 -17.81 30.85
N TYR A 541 72.71 -17.11 31.51
CA TYR A 541 71.74 -17.66 32.44
C TYR A 541 70.34 -17.72 31.83
N ASP A 542 69.61 -18.80 32.13
CA ASP A 542 68.21 -18.95 31.72
C ASP A 542 67.29 -18.31 32.78
N ASP A 543 66.17 -17.74 32.35
CA ASP A 543 65.12 -17.31 33.28
C ASP A 543 64.50 -18.57 33.93
N TYR A 544 64.09 -18.47 35.21
CA TYR A 544 63.37 -19.51 35.95
C TYR A 544 61.89 -19.11 36.11
N LEU A 545 61.00 -20.10 36.26
CA LEU A 545 59.59 -19.83 36.55
C LEU A 545 59.46 -19.31 37.99
N GLN A 546 58.85 -18.14 38.13
CA GLN A 546 58.53 -17.48 39.39
C GLN A 546 57.07 -17.07 39.38
N VAL A 547 56.36 -17.45 40.44
CA VAL A 547 54.97 -17.05 40.69
C VAL A 547 54.89 -16.51 42.10
N TRP A 548 54.38 -15.28 42.27
CA TRP A 548 54.22 -14.66 43.59
C TRP A 548 53.03 -13.70 43.60
N TYR A 549 52.53 -13.38 44.79
CA TYR A 549 51.50 -12.36 45.00
C TYR A 549 52.13 -11.00 45.31
N ASP A 550 51.70 -9.96 44.61
CA ASP A 550 52.02 -8.56 44.86
C ASP A 550 50.84 -7.88 45.59
N PRO A 551 50.98 -7.55 46.89
CA PRO A 551 49.91 -6.96 47.67
C PRO A 551 49.57 -5.53 47.26
N LEU A 552 50.51 -4.76 46.69
CA LEU A 552 50.25 -3.38 46.27
C LEU A 552 49.38 -3.33 45.02
N ALA A 553 49.58 -4.29 44.14
CA ALA A 553 48.83 -4.39 42.89
C ALA A 553 47.61 -5.32 42.99
N ASN A 554 47.40 -6.01 44.12
CA ASN A 554 46.48 -7.14 44.27
C ASN A 554 46.61 -8.15 43.10
N ALA A 555 47.84 -8.53 42.78
CA ALA A 555 48.14 -9.28 41.56
C ALA A 555 49.07 -10.48 41.81
N ILE A 556 48.65 -11.65 41.34
CA ILE A 556 49.51 -12.80 41.10
C ILE A 556 50.37 -12.50 39.87
N VAL A 557 51.68 -12.35 40.07
CA VAL A 557 52.64 -12.09 39.00
C VAL A 557 53.31 -13.40 38.59
N VAL A 558 53.27 -13.69 37.30
CA VAL A 558 53.90 -14.89 36.71
C VAL A 558 55.04 -14.45 35.78
N SER A 559 56.25 -14.93 36.05
CA SER A 559 57.46 -14.59 35.30
C SER A 559 58.24 -15.84 34.95
N GLY A 560 58.61 -16.00 33.68
CA GLY A 560 59.48 -17.09 33.26
C GLY A 560 59.47 -17.21 31.74
N ARG A 561 60.43 -16.58 31.06
CA ARG A 561 60.47 -16.60 29.59
C ARG A 561 60.61 -18.04 29.06
N GLY A 562 59.74 -18.40 28.13
CA GLY A 562 59.68 -19.74 27.53
C GLY A 562 59.02 -20.80 28.41
N TYR A 563 58.50 -20.46 29.60
CA TYR A 563 57.74 -21.39 30.43
C TYR A 563 56.25 -21.35 30.13
N GLN A 564 55.65 -22.53 30.24
CA GLN A 564 54.20 -22.71 30.28
C GLN A 564 53.77 -22.93 31.74
N VAL A 565 52.62 -22.38 32.12
CA VAL A 565 52.07 -22.48 33.48
C VAL A 565 50.56 -22.75 33.42
N GLY A 566 50.03 -23.59 34.31
CA GLY A 566 48.60 -23.82 34.55
C GLY A 566 48.06 -23.10 35.79
N LEU A 567 46.78 -23.29 36.12
CA LEU A 567 46.18 -22.70 37.34
C LEU A 567 46.63 -23.43 38.61
N SER A 568 46.89 -24.74 38.52
CA SER A 568 47.41 -25.57 39.60
C SER A 568 48.83 -25.17 39.99
N ASP A 569 49.68 -24.84 39.00
CA ASP A 569 51.02 -24.29 39.27
C ASP A 569 50.94 -22.95 40.01
N ILE A 570 49.99 -22.09 39.61
CA ILE A 570 49.75 -20.80 40.28
C ILE A 570 49.22 -21.02 41.70
N TYR A 571 48.22 -21.88 41.86
CA TYR A 571 47.63 -22.24 43.14
C TYR A 571 48.68 -22.75 44.13
N ASN A 572 49.53 -23.68 43.69
CA ASN A 572 50.60 -24.25 44.51
C ASN A 572 51.62 -23.19 44.98
N ALA A 573 51.76 -22.08 44.24
CA ALA A 573 52.68 -21.00 44.57
C ALA A 573 52.10 -19.92 45.50
N VAL A 574 50.81 -19.58 45.36
CA VAL A 574 50.20 -18.43 46.10
C VAL A 574 49.10 -18.82 47.08
N GLY A 575 48.52 -20.02 46.96
CA GLY A 575 47.50 -20.55 47.85
C GLY A 575 46.07 -20.07 47.58
N LYS A 576 45.13 -20.68 48.33
CA LYS A 576 43.66 -20.55 48.17
C LYS A 576 43.09 -19.15 48.36
N GLU A 577 43.82 -18.26 49.03
CA GLU A 577 43.35 -16.90 49.31
C GLU A 577 43.16 -16.08 48.02
N TYR A 578 43.97 -16.37 46.99
CA TYR A 578 43.99 -15.60 45.74
C TYR A 578 43.43 -16.36 44.54
N LEU A 579 43.57 -17.68 44.52
CA LEU A 579 43.04 -18.58 43.50
C LEU A 579 42.66 -19.90 44.18
N GLU A 580 41.46 -20.41 43.96
CA GLU A 580 40.98 -21.63 44.63
C GLU A 580 40.19 -22.51 43.67
N GLU A 581 40.45 -23.83 43.68
CA GLU A 581 39.55 -24.80 43.05
C GLU A 581 38.39 -25.09 44.00
N VAL A 582 37.24 -24.44 43.76
CA VAL A 582 36.08 -24.48 44.66
C VAL A 582 35.19 -25.71 44.42
N GLU A 583 35.22 -26.25 43.21
CA GLU A 583 34.63 -27.53 42.80
C GLU A 583 35.58 -28.15 41.78
N PRO A 584 35.53 -29.47 41.50
CA PRO A 584 36.41 -30.09 40.53
C PRO A 584 36.44 -29.33 39.19
N LYS A 585 37.62 -28.81 38.84
CA LYS A 585 37.92 -28.00 37.65
C LYS A 585 37.21 -26.64 37.59
N VAL A 586 36.57 -26.20 38.66
CA VAL A 586 35.96 -24.87 38.79
C VAL A 586 36.83 -24.02 39.70
N TRP A 587 37.43 -23.00 39.12
CA TRP A 587 38.42 -22.15 39.78
C TRP A 587 37.83 -20.77 40.06
N GLN A 588 37.99 -20.27 41.28
CA GLN A 588 37.63 -18.92 41.71
C GLN A 588 38.88 -18.06 41.83
N LEU A 589 38.96 -16.99 41.05
CA LEU A 589 40.07 -16.05 41.04
C LEU A 589 39.70 -14.78 41.82
N ARG A 590 40.49 -14.45 42.86
CA ARG A 590 40.26 -13.32 43.80
C ARG A 590 41.35 -12.24 43.75
N ALA A 591 42.46 -12.49 43.06
CA ALA A 591 43.48 -11.50 42.73
C ALA A 591 43.68 -11.40 41.21
N HIS A 592 44.22 -10.29 40.70
CA HIS A 592 44.57 -10.20 39.28
C HIS A 592 45.64 -11.23 38.90
N ILE A 593 45.63 -11.75 37.68
CA ILE A 593 46.77 -12.47 37.09
C ILE A 593 47.51 -11.52 36.15
N PHE A 594 48.81 -11.34 36.37
CA PHE A 594 49.70 -10.55 35.51
C PHE A 594 50.85 -11.41 34.97
N LEU A 595 50.80 -11.71 33.67
CA LEU A 595 51.84 -12.46 32.97
C LEU A 595 52.91 -11.50 32.45
N ARG A 596 54.15 -11.69 32.91
CA ARG A 596 55.33 -10.98 32.38
C ARG A 596 55.74 -11.53 31.02
N SER A 597 56.53 -10.73 30.31
CA SER A 597 57.03 -11.02 28.97
C SER A 597 57.61 -12.43 28.86
N GLY A 598 57.19 -13.15 27.82
CA GLY A 598 57.71 -14.47 27.43
C GLY A 598 57.08 -15.67 28.13
N THR A 599 56.17 -15.46 29.07
CA THR A 599 55.45 -16.54 29.76
C THR A 599 54.22 -16.98 28.93
N THR A 600 53.83 -18.25 29.01
CA THR A 600 52.61 -18.80 28.41
C THR A 600 51.69 -19.34 29.51
N LEU A 601 50.46 -18.83 29.62
CA LEU A 601 49.42 -19.41 30.47
C LEU A 601 48.58 -20.40 29.66
N LYS A 602 48.46 -21.64 30.13
CA LYS A 602 47.59 -22.67 29.56
C LYS A 602 46.36 -22.88 30.44
N LEU A 603 45.19 -22.71 29.84
CA LEU A 603 43.89 -23.04 30.42
C LEU A 603 43.28 -24.14 29.55
N ASN A 604 43.25 -25.37 30.07
CA ASN A 604 42.75 -26.53 29.34
C ASN A 604 41.61 -27.19 30.14
N LYS A 605 40.65 -27.79 29.45
CA LYS A 605 39.50 -28.49 30.07
C LYS A 605 39.86 -29.63 31.01
N ASP A 606 41.06 -30.20 30.89
CA ASP A 606 41.48 -31.31 31.73
C ASP A 606 41.75 -30.83 33.16
N GLU A 607 42.19 -29.57 33.30
CA GLU A 607 42.47 -28.88 34.56
C GLU A 607 41.41 -27.83 34.95
N VAL A 608 40.84 -27.12 33.97
CA VAL A 608 40.00 -25.94 34.14
C VAL A 608 38.77 -26.05 33.25
N ALA A 609 37.64 -26.45 33.83
CA ALA A 609 36.35 -26.42 33.15
C ALA A 609 35.74 -25.03 33.20
N TRP A 610 35.84 -24.34 34.34
CA TRP A 610 35.27 -23.00 34.51
C TRP A 610 36.14 -22.13 35.43
N LEU A 611 36.66 -21.02 34.90
CA LEU A 611 37.30 -19.95 35.66
C LEU A 611 36.31 -18.82 35.97
N ARG A 612 35.94 -18.68 37.24
CA ARG A 612 35.13 -17.59 37.78
C ARG A 612 36.07 -16.48 38.26
N MET A 613 35.94 -15.29 37.68
CA MET A 613 36.72 -14.11 38.03
C MET A 613 35.89 -13.21 38.95
N ALA A 614 36.36 -12.99 40.19
CA ALA A 614 35.65 -12.15 41.16
C ALA A 614 35.31 -10.76 40.56
N SER A 615 34.05 -10.38 40.68
CA SER A 615 33.49 -9.13 40.12
C SER A 615 32.21 -8.79 40.87
N ASP A 616 32.22 -7.66 41.58
CA ASP A 616 31.06 -7.12 42.29
C ASP A 616 31.18 -5.60 42.43
N LYS A 617 30.30 -5.00 43.26
CA LYS A 617 30.25 -3.55 43.49
C LYS A 617 31.52 -2.97 44.15
N ASP A 618 32.32 -3.81 44.81
CA ASP A 618 33.50 -3.41 45.58
C ASP A 618 34.77 -3.55 44.73
N GLY A 619 34.73 -4.32 43.63
CA GLY A 619 35.77 -4.35 42.61
C GLY A 619 35.72 -5.59 41.72
N PHE A 620 36.75 -5.76 40.89
CA PHE A 620 36.88 -6.90 40.00
C PHE A 620 38.34 -7.31 39.78
N VAL A 621 38.57 -8.54 39.32
CA VAL A 621 39.91 -9.05 38.98
C VAL A 621 40.17 -9.04 37.47
N THR A 622 41.42 -9.26 37.06
CA THR A 622 41.79 -9.19 35.63
C THR A 622 42.79 -10.28 35.29
N LEU A 623 42.78 -10.75 34.05
CA LEU A 623 43.82 -11.63 33.50
C LEU A 623 44.55 -10.85 32.40
N ARG A 624 45.81 -10.47 32.66
CA ARG A 624 46.57 -9.56 31.80
C ARG A 624 47.94 -10.13 31.45
N GLY A 625 48.36 -10.00 30.20
CA GLY A 625 49.69 -10.45 29.75
C GLY A 625 50.35 -9.51 28.75
N PHE A 626 51.62 -9.16 28.97
CA PHE A 626 52.34 -8.22 28.10
C PHE A 626 53.52 -8.94 27.44
N ASN A 627 53.51 -9.07 26.11
CA ASN A 627 54.40 -9.96 25.36
C ASN A 627 54.37 -11.42 25.86
N ALA A 628 53.21 -11.86 26.33
CA ALA A 628 52.96 -13.14 26.97
C ALA A 628 51.82 -13.85 26.24
N ASP A 629 51.81 -15.18 26.27
CA ASP A 629 50.80 -15.96 25.59
C ASP A 629 49.72 -16.47 26.55
N VAL A 630 48.50 -16.61 26.03
CA VAL A 630 47.37 -17.21 26.77
C VAL A 630 46.67 -18.21 25.85
N LEU A 631 46.65 -19.48 26.22
CA LEU A 631 46.08 -20.55 25.39
C LEU A 631 44.89 -21.16 26.13
N MET A 632 43.70 -21.02 25.55
CA MET A 632 42.44 -21.50 26.12
C MET A 632 41.87 -22.62 25.25
N GLU A 633 41.64 -23.78 25.86
CA GLU A 633 41.13 -24.98 25.17
C GLU A 633 40.04 -25.65 26.01
N GLY A 634 38.78 -25.52 25.59
CA GLY A 634 37.65 -26.18 26.25
C GLY A 634 37.22 -25.56 27.58
N VAL A 635 37.49 -24.28 27.81
CA VAL A 635 37.29 -23.63 29.12
C VAL A 635 36.15 -22.61 29.09
N LYS A 636 35.45 -22.45 30.21
CA LYS A 636 34.51 -21.35 30.44
C LYS A 636 35.16 -20.28 31.31
N ILE A 637 35.03 -18.99 30.97
CA ILE A 637 35.55 -17.87 31.78
C ILE A 637 34.49 -16.79 31.95
N THR A 638 34.19 -16.40 33.20
CA THR A 638 33.13 -15.43 33.50
C THR A 638 33.44 -14.47 34.65
N SER A 639 32.87 -13.27 34.60
CA SER A 639 32.73 -12.41 35.80
C SER A 639 31.73 -13.03 36.77
N TRP A 640 32.07 -13.11 38.05
CA TRP A 640 31.29 -13.82 39.06
C TRP A 640 31.22 -13.04 40.37
N ASP A 641 29.99 -12.79 40.85
CA ASP A 641 29.73 -12.16 42.14
C ASP A 641 29.53 -13.29 43.18
N GLU A 642 30.53 -13.48 44.03
CA GLU A 642 30.51 -14.55 45.04
C GLU A 642 29.40 -14.34 46.08
N SER A 643 29.06 -13.09 46.39
CA SER A 643 28.01 -12.76 47.36
C SER A 643 26.62 -13.12 46.82
N LYS A 644 26.39 -12.92 45.52
CA LYS A 644 25.12 -13.23 44.85
C LYS A 644 25.05 -14.65 44.30
N LYS A 645 26.19 -15.35 44.17
CA LYS A 645 26.31 -16.66 43.52
C LYS A 645 25.73 -16.66 42.10
N ASP A 646 25.98 -15.57 41.37
CA ASP A 646 25.52 -15.37 39.99
C ASP A 646 26.59 -14.59 39.20
N TYR A 647 26.43 -14.55 37.89
CA TYR A 647 27.27 -13.70 37.03
C TYR A 647 27.12 -12.23 37.41
N ASP A 648 28.22 -11.49 37.31
CA ASP A 648 28.15 -10.05 37.42
C ASP A 648 27.59 -9.44 36.12
N LYS A 649 26.37 -8.90 36.25
CA LYS A 649 25.60 -8.30 35.16
C LYS A 649 25.67 -6.78 35.17
N ASN A 650 26.20 -6.16 36.23
CA ASN A 650 26.30 -4.71 36.29
C ASN A 650 27.52 -4.25 35.48
N ILE A 651 27.32 -3.29 34.58
CA ILE A 651 28.40 -2.77 33.73
C ILE A 651 28.89 -1.40 34.18
N GLN A 652 28.23 -0.80 35.17
CA GLN A 652 28.46 0.59 35.59
C GLN A 652 29.53 0.71 36.67
N ASP A 653 29.65 -0.30 37.54
CA ASP A 653 30.70 -0.47 38.55
C ASP A 653 31.97 -1.13 37.97
N GLY A 654 31.90 -1.66 36.75
CA GLY A 654 32.99 -2.32 36.07
C GLY A 654 32.90 -3.83 36.21
N ARG A 655 33.63 -4.57 35.36
CA ARG A 655 33.63 -6.03 35.36
C ARG A 655 35.00 -6.59 35.06
N SER A 656 35.22 -7.82 35.53
CA SER A 656 36.41 -8.61 35.18
C SER A 656 36.64 -8.67 33.66
N TYR A 657 37.90 -8.65 33.24
CA TYR A 657 38.27 -8.67 31.82
C TYR A 657 39.62 -9.35 31.56
N ILE A 658 39.83 -9.75 30.30
CA ILE A 658 41.03 -10.41 29.80
C ILE A 658 41.72 -9.50 28.77
N LEU A 659 43.04 -9.33 28.90
CA LEU A 659 43.82 -8.47 28.01
C LEU A 659 45.22 -9.02 27.74
N VAL A 660 45.58 -9.17 26.47
CA VAL A 660 46.97 -9.36 26.05
C VAL A 660 47.49 -8.18 25.23
N LYS A 661 48.78 -7.91 25.33
CA LYS A 661 49.42 -6.76 24.68
C LYS A 661 50.70 -7.11 23.94
N ASP A 662 50.96 -6.31 22.91
CA ASP A 662 52.22 -6.27 22.17
C ASP A 662 52.59 -7.61 21.52
N ASN A 663 53.76 -8.19 21.80
CA ASN A 663 54.24 -9.41 21.15
C ASN A 663 53.62 -10.69 21.73
N ALA A 664 52.30 -10.67 21.94
CA ALA A 664 51.52 -11.71 22.60
C ALA A 664 50.72 -12.54 21.59
N ARG A 665 50.56 -13.83 21.89
CA ARG A 665 49.58 -14.70 21.22
C ARG A 665 48.51 -15.15 22.20
N MET A 666 47.23 -14.94 21.88
CA MET A 666 46.13 -15.50 22.67
C MET A 666 45.19 -16.33 21.82
N ASP A 667 45.12 -17.64 22.10
CA ASP A 667 44.29 -18.59 21.37
C ASP A 667 43.07 -18.97 22.22
N VAL A 668 41.88 -19.00 21.61
CA VAL A 668 40.61 -19.34 22.24
C VAL A 668 39.90 -20.41 21.44
N LYS A 669 39.93 -21.64 21.92
CA LYS A 669 39.43 -22.82 21.21
C LYS A 669 38.41 -23.56 22.05
N ASN A 670 37.30 -23.96 21.45
CA ASN A 670 36.25 -24.77 22.11
C ASN A 670 35.74 -24.17 23.44
N SER A 671 35.80 -22.84 23.60
CA SER A 671 35.69 -22.16 24.91
C SER A 671 34.47 -21.24 24.98
N GLU A 672 34.05 -20.88 26.20
CA GLU A 672 32.95 -19.93 26.47
C GLU A 672 33.46 -18.74 27.28
N ILE A 673 33.36 -17.53 26.73
CA ILE A 673 33.82 -16.28 27.36
C ILE A 673 32.61 -15.37 27.57
N ALA A 674 32.21 -15.15 28.82
CA ALA A 674 30.94 -14.50 29.10
C ALA A 674 30.92 -13.52 30.28
N TYR A 675 30.03 -12.53 30.20
CA TYR A 675 29.82 -11.52 31.25
C TYR A 675 31.06 -10.67 31.59
N LEU A 676 32.03 -10.55 30.69
CA LEU A 676 33.26 -9.79 30.90
C LEU A 676 33.17 -8.34 30.39
N GLY A 677 33.93 -7.46 31.04
CA GLY A 677 34.27 -6.13 30.56
C GLY A 677 33.19 -5.06 30.66
N TYR A 678 33.59 -3.81 30.44
CA TYR A 678 32.78 -2.61 30.65
C TYR A 678 33.25 -1.45 29.75
N ALA A 679 32.54 -0.32 29.83
CA ALA A 679 32.87 0.88 29.06
C ALA A 679 34.22 1.49 29.50
N ARG A 680 35.17 1.61 28.57
CA ARG A 680 36.51 2.18 28.84
C ARG A 680 36.43 3.68 29.21
N PRO A 681 36.98 4.10 30.37
CA PRO A 681 37.23 5.51 30.68
C PRO A 681 38.25 6.14 29.72
N LYS A 682 38.13 7.44 29.39
CA LYS A 682 38.94 8.11 28.35
C LYS A 682 40.46 7.99 28.58
N ASP A 683 40.85 7.97 29.85
CA ASP A 683 42.20 8.10 30.39
C ASP A 683 42.83 6.74 30.73
N LEU A 684 42.07 5.65 30.67
CA LEU A 684 42.60 4.30 30.91
C LEU A 684 43.35 3.79 29.67
N PRO A 685 44.65 3.42 29.73
CA PRO A 685 45.40 2.94 28.56
C PRO A 685 45.06 1.50 28.14
N TYR A 686 44.18 0.83 28.90
CA TYR A 686 43.74 -0.55 28.70
C TYR A 686 42.40 -0.60 27.95
N SER A 687 42.12 -1.72 27.26
CA SER A 687 40.82 -2.01 26.63
C SER A 687 40.05 -3.01 27.49
N PRO A 688 39.28 -2.58 28.51
CA PRO A 688 38.57 -3.48 29.41
C PRO A 688 37.24 -3.99 28.82
N TYR A 689 37.14 -4.17 27.50
CA TYR A 689 35.85 -4.38 26.83
C TYR A 689 35.31 -5.81 26.94
N GLY A 690 36.09 -6.75 27.47
CA GLY A 690 35.72 -8.17 27.56
C GLY A 690 36.98 -9.00 27.48
N ILE A 691 37.21 -9.60 26.32
CA ILE A 691 38.51 -10.17 25.94
C ILE A 691 39.16 -9.30 24.86
N SER A 692 40.43 -8.96 25.03
CA SER A 692 41.09 -7.94 24.21
C SER A 692 42.54 -8.26 23.84
N TRP A 693 42.87 -7.98 22.58
CA TRP A 693 44.24 -7.90 22.07
C TRP A 693 44.54 -6.42 21.82
N ARG A 694 45.51 -5.83 22.53
CA ARG A 694 45.84 -4.40 22.35
C ARG A 694 47.33 -4.15 22.17
N MET A 695 47.71 -3.77 20.95
CA MET A 695 49.04 -3.23 20.66
C MET A 695 49.23 -1.89 21.37
N SER A 696 50.41 -1.67 21.96
CA SER A 696 50.79 -0.37 22.50
C SER A 696 51.06 0.63 21.38
N ASN A 697 50.83 1.92 21.67
CA ASN A 697 51.06 2.99 20.69
C ASN A 697 52.52 2.97 20.19
N GLY A 698 52.70 3.11 18.87
CA GLY A 698 54.02 3.13 18.24
C GLY A 698 54.72 1.78 18.11
N LYS A 699 54.04 0.65 18.37
CA LYS A 699 54.58 -0.72 18.22
C LYS A 699 54.16 -1.46 16.94
N LEU A 700 53.31 -0.87 16.11
CA LEU A 700 52.97 -1.40 14.78
C LEU A 700 54.25 -1.58 13.95
N GLY A 701 54.40 -2.74 13.31
CA GLY A 701 55.60 -3.13 12.55
C GLY A 701 56.83 -3.51 13.39
N GLN A 702 56.75 -3.41 14.73
CA GLN A 702 57.84 -3.78 15.65
C GLN A 702 57.55 -5.06 16.45
N ALA A 703 56.28 -5.44 16.55
CA ALA A 703 55.82 -6.62 17.29
C ALA A 703 54.61 -7.25 16.57
N ILE A 704 54.36 -8.53 16.84
CA ILE A 704 53.19 -9.25 16.33
C ILE A 704 52.27 -9.61 17.49
N LEU A 705 51.06 -9.06 17.43
CA LEU A 705 49.96 -9.39 18.31
C LEU A 705 48.96 -10.25 17.52
N THR A 706 48.65 -11.46 18.01
CA THR A 706 47.84 -12.40 17.21
C THR A 706 47.11 -13.46 18.06
N GLY A 707 46.46 -14.41 17.39
CA GLY A 707 45.78 -15.54 17.98
C GLY A 707 44.80 -16.24 17.05
N ASP A 708 44.41 -17.46 17.41
CA ASP A 708 43.32 -18.20 16.77
C ASP A 708 42.10 -18.24 17.68
N VAL A 709 40.92 -17.90 17.15
CA VAL A 709 39.63 -18.08 17.81
C VAL A 709 38.79 -19.07 17.02
N ILE A 710 38.55 -20.25 17.60
CA ILE A 710 37.94 -21.39 16.90
C ILE A 710 36.84 -22.01 17.78
N ASN A 711 35.68 -22.29 17.19
CA ASN A 711 34.58 -23.03 17.82
C ASN A 711 34.23 -22.57 19.24
N SER A 712 34.15 -21.25 19.46
CA SER A 712 34.00 -20.66 20.78
C SER A 712 32.80 -19.73 20.87
N LYS A 713 32.35 -19.42 22.10
CA LYS A 713 31.18 -18.59 22.38
C LYS A 713 31.57 -17.33 23.15
N PHE A 714 31.10 -16.18 22.70
CA PHE A 714 31.35 -14.88 23.31
C PHE A 714 30.02 -14.16 23.54
N HIS A 715 29.57 -14.06 24.79
CA HIS A 715 28.24 -13.52 25.07
C HIS A 715 28.09 -12.75 26.37
N HIS A 716 27.18 -11.78 26.37
CA HIS A 716 26.94 -10.89 27.51
C HIS A 716 28.19 -10.10 27.97
N ASN A 717 29.25 -10.12 27.16
CA ASN A 717 30.42 -9.27 27.34
C ASN A 717 30.06 -7.84 26.94
N TYR A 718 30.87 -6.85 27.33
CA TYR A 718 30.64 -5.50 26.86
C TYR A 718 30.83 -5.42 25.34
N PHE A 719 32.00 -5.82 24.84
CA PHE A 719 32.23 -6.30 23.47
C PHE A 719 32.52 -7.79 23.54
N GLY A 720 32.02 -8.58 22.58
CA GLY A 720 32.31 -10.01 22.53
C GLY A 720 33.81 -10.28 22.47
N ALA A 721 34.52 -9.62 21.55
CA ALA A 721 35.99 -9.54 21.49
C ALA A 721 36.46 -8.24 20.82
N TYR A 722 37.66 -7.77 21.18
CA TYR A 722 38.25 -6.52 20.66
C TYR A 722 39.70 -6.71 20.25
N THR A 723 40.11 -6.12 19.12
CA THR A 723 41.52 -6.07 18.72
C THR A 723 41.98 -4.66 18.35
N PHE A 724 43.23 -4.35 18.63
CA PHE A 724 43.90 -3.10 18.26
C PHE A 724 45.31 -3.43 17.77
N GLY A 725 45.60 -3.20 16.49
CA GLY A 725 46.88 -3.50 15.87
C GLY A 725 47.25 -4.99 15.81
N ALA A 726 46.27 -5.89 15.77
CA ALA A 726 46.51 -7.33 15.68
C ALA A 726 46.69 -7.79 14.22
N THR A 727 47.39 -8.90 14.01
CA THR A 727 47.78 -9.34 12.66
C THR A 727 47.44 -10.80 12.43
N GLY A 728 46.87 -11.10 11.26
CA GLY A 728 46.76 -12.46 10.72
C GLY A 728 45.98 -13.44 11.58
N MET A 729 44.90 -12.98 12.23
CA MET A 729 44.09 -13.81 13.12
C MET A 729 43.03 -14.61 12.35
N VAL A 730 42.72 -15.80 12.86
CA VAL A 730 41.58 -16.61 12.40
C VAL A 730 40.46 -16.53 13.43
N TRP A 731 39.25 -16.25 12.95
CA TRP A 731 38.01 -16.27 13.71
C TRP A 731 37.06 -17.24 13.01
N ARG A 732 36.91 -18.45 13.53
CA ARG A 732 36.26 -19.55 12.82
C ARG A 732 35.25 -20.28 13.70
N ASP A 733 34.12 -20.68 13.10
CA ASP A 733 33.11 -21.57 13.68
C ASP A 733 32.57 -21.08 15.05
N SER A 734 32.63 -19.78 15.35
CA SER A 734 32.35 -19.21 16.68
C SER A 734 31.06 -18.41 16.72
N GLU A 735 30.52 -18.20 17.92
CA GLU A 735 29.26 -17.46 18.15
C GLU A 735 29.49 -16.21 19.02
N PHE A 736 29.01 -15.07 18.57
CA PHE A 736 29.11 -13.76 19.23
C PHE A 736 27.71 -13.18 19.43
N TYR A 737 27.17 -13.27 20.65
CA TYR A 737 25.76 -12.93 20.86
C TYR A 737 25.41 -12.27 22.18
N SER A 738 24.31 -11.52 22.18
CA SER A 738 23.80 -10.82 23.38
C SER A 738 24.87 -9.95 24.08
N ASN A 739 25.86 -9.47 23.35
CA ASN A 739 26.87 -8.56 23.89
C ASN A 739 26.29 -7.14 23.96
N VAL A 740 26.77 -6.36 24.93
CA VAL A 740 26.23 -5.02 25.22
C VAL A 740 26.35 -4.09 24.01
N ARG A 741 27.43 -4.20 23.23
CA ARG A 741 27.65 -3.35 22.05
C ARG A 741 28.00 -4.17 20.81
N TYR A 742 29.23 -4.65 20.69
CA TYR A 742 29.71 -5.31 19.48
C TYR A 742 29.88 -6.82 19.70
N GLY A 743 29.64 -7.61 18.66
CA GLY A 743 30.05 -9.02 18.66
C GLY A 743 31.57 -9.11 18.56
N LEU A 744 32.13 -8.73 17.41
CA LEU A 744 33.58 -8.67 17.17
C LEU A 744 33.96 -7.27 16.65
N ASP A 745 34.88 -6.59 17.33
CA ASP A 745 35.37 -5.25 17.00
C ASP A 745 36.89 -5.19 16.73
N PRO A 746 37.35 -5.64 15.55
CA PRO A 746 38.69 -5.33 15.08
C PRO A 746 38.86 -3.85 14.79
N HIS A 747 39.91 -3.28 15.38
CA HIS A 747 40.10 -1.84 15.42
C HIS A 747 41.56 -1.46 15.15
N ASP A 748 41.79 -0.23 14.67
CA ASP A 748 43.09 0.43 14.48
C ASP A 748 44.19 -0.50 13.94
N ASP A 749 44.21 -0.68 12.62
CA ASP A 749 45.24 -1.45 11.90
C ASP A 749 45.26 -2.95 12.26
N SER A 750 44.09 -3.52 12.59
CA SER A 750 43.90 -4.96 12.74
C SER A 750 43.64 -5.62 11.38
N ASN A 751 44.63 -6.33 10.85
CA ASN A 751 44.76 -6.62 9.42
C ASN A 751 45.05 -8.10 9.11
N GLY A 752 44.66 -8.53 7.91
CA GLY A 752 44.93 -9.88 7.40
C GLY A 752 44.09 -10.97 8.07
N PHE A 753 42.92 -10.62 8.61
CA PHE A 753 42.06 -11.56 9.32
C PHE A 753 41.28 -12.44 8.35
N ILE A 754 41.03 -13.68 8.77
CA ILE A 754 39.96 -14.51 8.23
C ILE A 754 38.87 -14.62 9.30
N VAL A 755 37.68 -14.13 8.98
CA VAL A 755 36.48 -14.26 9.81
C VAL A 755 35.49 -15.13 9.05
N GLU A 756 35.37 -16.41 9.42
CA GLU A 756 34.53 -17.35 8.67
C GLU A 756 33.69 -18.32 9.49
N ASN A 757 32.55 -18.72 8.93
CA ASN A 757 31.61 -19.66 9.55
C ASN A 757 31.12 -19.25 10.95
N ASN A 758 31.17 -17.96 11.30
CA ASN A 758 30.74 -17.47 12.61
C ASN A 758 29.26 -17.05 12.61
N LYS A 759 28.69 -16.94 13.80
CA LYS A 759 27.36 -16.34 14.03
C LYS A 759 27.47 -15.08 14.87
N PHE A 760 26.88 -13.97 14.40
CA PHE A 760 26.83 -12.70 15.12
C PHE A 760 25.37 -12.28 15.33
N TYR A 761 24.84 -12.36 16.55
CA TYR A 761 23.41 -12.12 16.74
C TYR A 761 22.97 -11.50 18.05
N ASN A 762 21.86 -10.74 18.02
CA ASN A 762 21.26 -10.09 19.18
C ASN A 762 22.23 -9.16 19.95
N ASN A 763 23.23 -8.56 19.28
CA ASN A 763 24.16 -7.62 19.92
C ASN A 763 23.56 -6.20 19.96
N GLY A 764 23.92 -5.42 20.99
CA GLY A 764 23.38 -4.08 21.23
C GLY A 764 23.79 -3.01 20.20
N SER A 765 24.68 -3.33 19.27
CA SER A 765 25.09 -2.49 18.16
C SER A 765 25.41 -3.37 16.94
N HIS A 766 26.65 -3.41 16.44
CA HIS A 766 27.01 -4.20 15.25
C HIS A 766 27.35 -5.66 15.59
N GLY A 767 27.05 -6.58 14.67
CA GLY A 767 27.52 -7.96 14.76
C GLY A 767 29.04 -8.03 14.63
N LEU A 768 29.55 -7.55 13.50
CA LEU A 768 30.98 -7.42 13.20
C LEU A 768 31.30 -6.00 12.72
N ILE A 769 32.37 -5.40 13.24
CA ILE A 769 32.86 -4.09 12.80
C ILE A 769 34.37 -4.10 12.64
N PHE A 770 34.85 -3.73 11.46
CA PHE A 770 36.26 -3.37 11.22
C PHE A 770 36.36 -1.85 11.19
N SER A 771 37.12 -1.25 12.10
CA SER A 771 37.17 0.20 12.28
C SER A 771 38.60 0.73 12.31
N LYS A 772 38.85 1.83 11.60
CA LYS A 772 40.16 2.52 11.52
C LYS A 772 41.26 1.70 10.86
N ARG A 773 41.36 1.80 9.53
CA ARG A 773 42.44 1.22 8.72
C ARG A 773 42.59 -0.30 8.87
N CYS A 774 41.49 -0.99 9.11
CA CYS A 774 41.47 -2.45 9.08
C CYS A 774 41.36 -2.91 7.62
N ILE A 775 42.45 -3.42 7.07
CA ILE A 775 42.63 -3.71 5.65
C ILE A 775 42.97 -5.19 5.38
N ASN A 776 42.70 -5.61 4.14
CA ASN A 776 43.04 -6.95 3.64
C ASN A 776 42.43 -8.09 4.48
N ASN A 777 41.25 -7.88 5.05
CA ASN A 777 40.52 -8.89 5.80
C ASN A 777 39.50 -9.60 4.91
N THR A 778 39.28 -10.89 5.19
CA THR A 778 38.28 -11.73 4.52
C THR A 778 37.20 -12.13 5.51
N VAL A 779 35.95 -11.79 5.20
CA VAL A 779 34.75 -12.11 5.98
C VAL A 779 33.86 -13.01 5.13
N ARG A 780 33.81 -14.31 5.43
CA ARG A 780 33.07 -15.26 4.60
C ARG A 780 32.23 -16.30 5.31
N ASN A 781 31.15 -16.75 4.69
CA ASN A 781 30.30 -17.83 5.23
C ASN A 781 29.75 -17.58 6.65
N ASN A 782 29.68 -16.32 7.10
CA ASN A 782 29.15 -15.98 8.41
C ASN A 782 27.63 -15.76 8.34
N VAL A 783 26.96 -15.90 9.47
CA VAL A 783 25.55 -15.55 9.65
C VAL A 783 25.44 -14.39 10.64
N SER A 784 24.92 -13.23 10.23
CA SER A 784 24.82 -12.04 11.09
C SER A 784 23.38 -11.51 11.14
N TYR A 785 22.73 -11.60 12.31
CA TYR A 785 21.31 -11.29 12.40
C TYR A 785 20.80 -10.67 13.70
N ASN A 786 19.70 -9.90 13.61
CA ASN A 786 19.03 -9.28 14.74
C ASN A 786 19.94 -8.42 15.65
N ASN A 787 21.00 -7.83 15.08
CA ASN A 787 21.83 -6.87 15.80
C ASN A 787 21.16 -5.48 15.72
N GLN A 788 21.20 -4.69 16.80
CA GLN A 788 20.51 -3.39 16.84
C GLN A 788 21.07 -2.40 15.79
N GLY A 789 22.37 -2.50 15.51
CA GLY A 789 23.08 -1.74 14.48
C GLY A 789 23.17 -2.49 13.16
N HIS A 790 24.40 -2.79 12.74
CA HIS A 790 24.68 -3.36 11.41
C HIS A 790 25.06 -4.83 11.52
N GLY A 791 24.78 -5.61 10.48
CA GLY A 791 25.26 -6.99 10.42
C GLY A 791 26.79 -7.02 10.33
N ILE A 792 27.34 -6.32 9.34
CA ILE A 792 28.78 -6.15 9.10
C ILE A 792 29.05 -4.68 8.76
N MET A 793 30.05 -4.07 9.40
CA MET A 793 30.46 -2.69 9.14
C MET A 793 31.96 -2.60 8.82
N LEU A 794 32.31 -1.88 7.75
CA LEU A 794 33.66 -1.41 7.45
C LEU A 794 33.68 0.11 7.64
N HIS A 795 34.51 0.57 8.57
CA HIS A 795 34.49 1.93 9.10
C HIS A 795 35.89 2.56 9.07
N GLU A 796 35.95 3.84 8.67
CA GLU A 796 37.15 4.69 8.72
C GLU A 796 38.40 4.08 8.06
N LEU A 797 38.50 4.21 6.74
CA LEU A 797 39.64 3.77 5.91
C LEU A 797 39.90 2.26 5.95
N SER A 798 38.88 1.46 6.31
CA SER A 798 38.95 0.01 6.30
C SER A 798 38.76 -0.50 4.86
N ASN A 799 39.85 -0.47 4.10
CA ASN A 799 39.89 -0.67 2.66
C ASN A 799 40.37 -2.08 2.26
N ASN A 800 40.15 -2.47 1.00
CA ASN A 800 40.64 -3.73 0.43
C ASN A 800 40.17 -4.98 1.17
N ASN A 801 39.01 -4.94 1.80
CA ASN A 801 38.41 -6.10 2.47
C ASN A 801 37.45 -6.85 1.53
N ILE A 802 37.29 -8.14 1.79
CA ILE A 802 36.36 -9.02 1.08
C ILE A 802 35.27 -9.44 2.07
N VAL A 803 34.00 -9.23 1.70
CA VAL A 803 32.83 -9.73 2.42
C VAL A 803 32.05 -10.62 1.47
N GLU A 804 32.12 -11.94 1.65
CA GLU A 804 31.55 -12.89 0.71
C GLU A 804 30.76 -14.07 1.29
N ASN A 805 29.77 -14.57 0.56
CA ASN A 805 29.03 -15.78 0.95
C ASN A 805 28.40 -15.71 2.36
N ASN A 806 28.14 -14.52 2.90
CA ASN A 806 27.53 -14.35 4.22
C ASN A 806 26.00 -14.30 4.11
N GLU A 807 25.31 -14.73 5.17
CA GLU A 807 23.86 -14.58 5.35
C GLU A 807 23.56 -13.50 6.40
N ILE A 808 22.89 -12.42 6.02
CA ILE A 808 22.78 -11.20 6.85
C ILE A 808 21.32 -10.69 6.89
N TYR A 809 20.68 -10.75 8.05
CA TYR A 809 19.25 -10.41 8.15
C TYR A 809 18.76 -9.83 9.48
N GLY A 810 17.65 -9.08 9.46
CA GLY A 810 17.03 -8.56 10.69
C GLY A 810 17.83 -7.45 11.41
N ASN A 811 18.83 -6.86 10.76
CA ASN A 811 19.64 -5.77 11.30
C ASN A 811 19.09 -4.39 10.84
N THR A 812 19.62 -3.29 11.39
CA THR A 812 19.39 -1.95 10.80
C THR A 812 19.97 -1.93 9.39
N ASP A 813 21.27 -2.15 9.22
CA ASP A 813 21.85 -2.30 7.88
C ASP A 813 22.54 -3.64 7.76
N GLY A 814 22.45 -4.28 6.59
CA GLY A 814 23.13 -5.55 6.34
C GLY A 814 24.65 -5.35 6.34
N VAL A 815 25.15 -4.71 5.28
CA VAL A 815 26.58 -4.36 5.13
C VAL A 815 26.72 -2.85 5.00
N THR A 816 27.55 -2.23 5.82
CA THR A 816 27.82 -0.78 5.80
C THR A 816 29.28 -0.49 5.47
N LEU A 817 29.50 0.40 4.50
CA LEU A 817 30.78 1.00 4.12
C LEU A 817 30.74 2.47 4.51
N ASP A 818 31.52 2.85 5.53
CA ASP A 818 31.59 4.22 6.05
C ASP A 818 33.03 4.71 5.94
N ASN A 819 33.27 5.67 5.05
CA ASN A 819 34.61 6.15 4.70
C ASN A 819 35.58 5.00 4.38
N SER A 820 35.10 3.98 3.66
CA SER A 820 35.83 2.73 3.41
C SER A 820 35.71 2.37 1.93
N SER A 821 36.86 2.25 1.27
CA SER A 821 37.00 2.20 -0.18
C SER A 821 37.66 0.91 -0.66
N LYS A 822 37.49 0.57 -1.94
CA LYS A 822 38.13 -0.61 -2.58
C LYS A 822 37.76 -1.95 -1.93
N ASN A 823 36.60 -2.04 -1.31
CA ASN A 823 36.10 -3.28 -0.72
C ASN A 823 35.24 -4.06 -1.73
N THR A 824 35.24 -5.39 -1.60
CA THR A 824 34.43 -6.28 -2.43
C THR A 824 33.38 -6.98 -1.58
N ILE A 825 32.10 -6.70 -1.87
CA ILE A 825 30.93 -7.29 -1.23
C ILE A 825 30.28 -8.23 -2.26
N ARG A 826 30.47 -9.55 -2.14
CA ARG A 826 30.03 -10.49 -3.17
C ARG A 826 29.32 -11.76 -2.71
N ASN A 827 28.42 -12.30 -3.51
CA ASN A 827 27.75 -13.58 -3.22
C ASN A 827 27.05 -13.66 -1.84
N ASN A 828 26.69 -12.52 -1.22
CA ASN A 828 26.01 -12.52 0.07
C ASN A 828 24.49 -12.60 -0.10
N LYS A 829 23.82 -13.19 0.89
CA LYS A 829 22.36 -13.19 1.02
C LYS A 829 21.95 -12.18 2.11
N ILE A 830 21.40 -11.04 1.71
CA ILE A 830 21.15 -9.88 2.58
C ILE A 830 19.66 -9.55 2.57
N TYR A 831 18.92 -9.90 3.61
CA TYR A 831 17.46 -9.80 3.59
C TYR A 831 16.81 -9.38 4.90
N ASN A 832 15.58 -8.87 4.86
CA ASN A 832 14.83 -8.45 6.06
C ASN A 832 15.58 -7.45 6.97
N ASN A 833 16.50 -6.65 6.44
CA ASN A 833 17.12 -5.54 7.17
C ASN A 833 16.34 -4.23 6.92
N LYS A 834 16.69 -3.14 7.60
CA LYS A 834 16.18 -1.81 7.19
C LYS A 834 16.79 -1.38 5.86
N ARG A 835 18.11 -1.52 5.68
CA ARG A 835 18.79 -1.36 4.38
C ARG A 835 19.75 -2.53 4.14
N GLY A 836 19.90 -2.96 2.88
CA GLY A 836 20.76 -4.09 2.52
C GLY A 836 22.24 -3.72 2.57
N VAL A 837 22.73 -3.03 1.54
CA VAL A 837 24.10 -2.49 1.46
C VAL A 837 24.06 -0.97 1.49
N LEU A 838 24.84 -0.36 2.38
CA LEU A 838 24.99 1.09 2.51
C LEU A 838 26.43 1.50 2.24
N ALA A 839 26.64 2.48 1.35
CA ALA A 839 27.93 3.17 1.21
C ALA A 839 27.77 4.67 1.48
N ASP A 840 28.62 5.20 2.37
CA ASP A 840 28.56 6.58 2.87
C ASP A 840 29.98 7.18 3.06
N LYS A 841 30.04 8.50 3.27
CA LYS A 841 31.21 9.31 3.64
C LYS A 841 32.45 9.06 2.79
N LYS A 842 32.35 9.21 1.47
CA LYS A 842 33.45 8.99 0.51
C LYS A 842 33.96 7.54 0.50
N SER A 843 33.04 6.58 0.57
CA SER A 843 33.34 5.17 0.28
C SER A 843 33.40 4.96 -1.24
N LEU A 844 34.61 5.00 -1.81
CA LEU A 844 34.88 5.00 -3.24
C LEU A 844 35.34 3.63 -3.74
N ASP A 845 35.22 3.38 -5.06
CA ASP A 845 35.80 2.20 -5.73
C ASP A 845 35.39 0.84 -5.13
N ASN A 846 34.23 0.74 -4.45
CA ASN A 846 33.77 -0.53 -3.92
C ASN A 846 33.00 -1.33 -4.97
N ALA A 847 33.07 -2.65 -4.87
CA ALA A 847 32.37 -3.57 -5.75
C ALA A 847 31.28 -4.34 -4.99
N VAL A 848 30.02 -4.15 -5.36
CA VAL A 848 28.85 -4.89 -4.86
C VAL A 848 28.40 -5.84 -5.97
N VAL A 849 28.73 -7.13 -5.85
CA VAL A 849 28.70 -8.08 -6.97
C VAL A 849 27.97 -9.38 -6.63
N LYS A 850 27.03 -9.86 -7.46
CA LYS A 850 26.41 -11.20 -7.28
C LYS A 850 25.72 -11.42 -5.92
N ASN A 851 25.22 -10.38 -5.27
CA ASN A 851 24.49 -10.52 -4.00
C ASN A 851 22.98 -10.75 -4.24
N ASP A 852 22.35 -11.53 -3.38
CA ASP A 852 20.88 -11.64 -3.27
C ASP A 852 20.41 -10.72 -2.14
N ILE A 853 19.72 -9.62 -2.49
CA ILE A 853 19.33 -8.55 -1.58
C ILE A 853 17.81 -8.39 -1.60
N SER A 854 17.11 -8.91 -0.59
CA SER A 854 15.65 -9.02 -0.65
C SER A 854 14.91 -8.58 0.61
N GLN A 855 13.66 -8.15 0.45
CA GLN A 855 12.74 -7.86 1.56
C GLN A 855 13.27 -6.81 2.58
N ASN A 856 14.20 -5.93 2.18
CA ASN A 856 14.67 -4.86 3.06
C ASN A 856 13.61 -3.74 3.11
N SER A 857 13.29 -3.28 4.32
CA SER A 857 12.13 -2.39 4.54
C SER A 857 12.30 -1.00 3.94
N GLN A 858 13.54 -0.57 3.67
CA GLN A 858 13.86 0.63 2.90
C GLN A 858 14.57 0.27 1.59
N TYR A 859 15.90 0.16 1.60
CA TYR A 859 16.71 0.16 0.38
C TYR A 859 17.47 -1.16 0.24
N GLY A 860 17.50 -1.73 -0.96
CA GLY A 860 18.40 -2.86 -1.23
C GLY A 860 19.85 -2.40 -1.21
N ILE A 861 20.21 -1.46 -2.09
CA ILE A 861 21.51 -0.78 -2.09
C ILE A 861 21.29 0.73 -1.95
N TYR A 862 22.05 1.38 -1.06
CA TYR A 862 21.99 2.82 -0.84
C TYR A 862 23.38 3.45 -0.93
N LEU A 863 23.58 4.28 -1.97
CA LEU A 863 24.79 5.08 -2.14
C LEU A 863 24.52 6.54 -1.75
N TYR A 864 25.24 7.02 -0.75
CA TYR A 864 25.05 8.33 -0.13
C TYR A 864 26.39 8.97 0.27
N GLY A 865 26.38 10.24 0.69
CA GLY A 865 27.53 10.97 1.24
C GLY A 865 28.82 10.88 0.42
N GLN A 866 28.75 11.15 -0.89
CA GLN A 866 29.89 11.13 -1.81
C GLN A 866 30.53 9.75 -2.02
N ALA A 867 29.81 8.64 -1.78
CA ALA A 867 30.19 7.31 -2.26
C ALA A 867 30.09 7.21 -3.80
N ASP A 868 31.03 7.87 -4.47
CA ASP A 868 31.17 7.89 -5.93
C ASP A 868 31.99 6.69 -6.43
N GLU A 869 31.98 6.42 -7.74
CA GLU A 869 32.90 5.46 -8.40
C GLU A 869 32.74 4.00 -7.94
N ASN A 870 31.55 3.62 -7.44
CA ASN A 870 31.26 2.24 -7.05
C ASN A 870 30.71 1.40 -8.22
N ILE A 871 31.01 0.10 -8.20
CA ILE A 871 30.55 -0.89 -9.17
C ILE A 871 29.45 -1.74 -8.52
N ILE A 872 28.27 -1.78 -9.14
CA ILE A 872 27.13 -2.57 -8.70
C ILE A 872 26.73 -3.48 -9.86
N ARG A 873 27.05 -4.77 -9.76
CA ARG A 873 26.83 -5.70 -10.87
C ARG A 873 26.33 -7.09 -10.49
N ASP A 874 25.60 -7.72 -11.39
CA ASP A 874 25.13 -9.10 -11.26
C ASP A 874 24.31 -9.38 -9.99
N ASN A 875 23.77 -8.35 -9.32
CA ASN A 875 23.00 -8.53 -8.08
C ASN A 875 21.52 -8.85 -8.39
N VAL A 876 20.90 -9.61 -7.50
CA VAL A 876 19.46 -9.88 -7.49
C VAL A 876 18.83 -9.09 -6.35
N LEU A 877 17.94 -8.14 -6.65
CA LEU A 877 17.29 -7.28 -5.66
C LEU A 877 15.78 -7.44 -5.70
N VAL A 878 15.19 -8.06 -4.67
CA VAL A 878 13.78 -8.48 -4.72
C VAL A 878 12.94 -7.93 -3.58
N SER A 879 11.78 -7.34 -3.89
CA SER A 879 10.79 -6.93 -2.87
C SER A 879 11.32 -5.94 -1.81
N ASN A 880 12.24 -5.06 -2.17
CA ASN A 880 12.69 -3.94 -1.34
C ASN A 880 11.78 -2.70 -1.58
N ALA A 881 11.73 -1.75 -0.64
CA ALA A 881 10.95 -0.52 -0.88
C ALA A 881 11.59 0.35 -2.00
N VAL A 882 12.91 0.36 -2.09
CA VAL A 882 13.67 0.79 -3.28
C VAL A 882 14.75 -0.26 -3.54
N GLY A 883 14.86 -0.77 -4.76
CA GLY A 883 15.94 -1.70 -5.12
C GLY A 883 17.29 -1.04 -4.92
N MET A 884 17.55 0.06 -5.62
CA MET A 884 18.76 0.86 -5.50
C MET A 884 18.45 2.34 -5.36
N TYR A 885 19.01 2.99 -4.35
CA TYR A 885 18.92 4.43 -4.15
C TYR A 885 20.32 5.04 -4.30
N ILE A 886 20.52 5.88 -5.31
CA ILE A 886 21.81 6.48 -5.64
C ILE A 886 21.71 8.01 -5.54
N LYS A 887 22.48 8.59 -4.59
CA LYS A 887 22.63 10.04 -4.39
C LYS A 887 24.00 10.57 -4.82
N THR A 888 24.83 9.70 -5.37
CA THR A 888 26.25 9.91 -5.65
C THR A 888 26.53 9.77 -7.14
N SER A 889 27.76 10.04 -7.56
CA SER A 889 28.13 10.20 -8.96
C SER A 889 29.11 9.12 -9.45
N ARG A 890 29.23 8.98 -10.77
CA ARG A 890 30.22 8.12 -11.43
C ARG A 890 30.15 6.63 -11.05
N ASN A 891 28.99 6.15 -10.59
CA ASN A 891 28.80 4.73 -10.29
C ASN A 891 28.40 3.94 -11.53
N GLU A 892 28.78 2.67 -11.58
CA GLU A 892 28.41 1.71 -12.62
C GLU A 892 27.35 0.74 -12.08
N VAL A 893 26.21 0.66 -12.76
CA VAL A 893 25.10 -0.25 -12.42
C VAL A 893 24.84 -1.14 -13.62
N SER A 894 25.34 -2.38 -13.60
CA SER A 894 25.29 -3.28 -14.76
C SER A 894 24.80 -4.70 -14.45
N ASN A 895 24.05 -5.34 -15.35
CA ASN A 895 23.65 -6.75 -15.22
C ASN A 895 22.86 -7.12 -13.95
N ASN A 896 22.17 -6.19 -13.29
CA ASN A 896 21.41 -6.48 -12.08
C ASN A 896 19.96 -6.88 -12.40
N GLN A 897 19.39 -7.78 -11.61
CA GLN A 897 17.97 -8.14 -11.64
C GLN A 897 17.24 -7.51 -10.47
N LEU A 898 16.39 -6.50 -10.73
CA LEU A 898 15.57 -5.82 -9.74
C LEU A 898 14.10 -6.23 -9.93
N ASP A 899 13.56 -7.09 -9.06
CA ASP A 899 12.20 -7.64 -9.20
C ASP A 899 11.27 -7.24 -8.04
N LYS A 900 10.02 -6.87 -8.34
CA LYS A 900 8.95 -6.62 -7.34
C LYS A 900 9.29 -5.55 -6.28
N ASN A 901 10.25 -4.68 -6.55
CA ASN A 901 10.57 -3.56 -5.65
C ASN A 901 9.50 -2.47 -5.75
N LYS A 902 9.25 -1.68 -4.69
CA LYS A 902 8.29 -0.56 -4.83
C LYS A 902 8.81 0.52 -5.80
N VAL A 903 10.12 0.75 -5.85
CA VAL A 903 10.83 1.43 -6.94
C VAL A 903 12.06 0.59 -7.29
N GLY A 904 12.37 0.38 -8.58
CA GLY A 904 13.58 -0.33 -8.98
C GLY A 904 14.84 0.49 -8.65
N LEU A 905 15.10 1.53 -9.43
CA LEU A 905 16.27 2.42 -9.30
C LEU A 905 15.83 3.86 -9.02
N TYR A 906 16.47 4.54 -8.06
CA TYR A 906 16.10 5.88 -7.62
C TYR A 906 17.33 6.81 -7.57
N PHE A 907 17.36 7.86 -8.40
CA PHE A 907 18.37 8.92 -8.38
C PHE A 907 17.85 10.20 -7.72
N LEU A 908 18.65 10.84 -6.87
CA LEU A 908 18.31 12.11 -6.23
C LEU A 908 19.46 13.12 -6.16
N GLY A 909 19.14 14.40 -6.34
CA GLY A 909 20.02 15.52 -6.00
C GLY A 909 21.19 15.65 -6.98
N LYS A 910 22.43 15.53 -6.49
CA LYS A 910 23.66 15.65 -7.29
C LYS A 910 24.15 14.32 -7.88
N ALA A 911 23.28 13.33 -8.04
CA ALA A 911 23.64 12.05 -8.63
C ALA A 911 23.84 12.20 -10.15
N GLY A 912 25.08 12.37 -10.60
CA GLY A 912 25.42 12.54 -12.02
C GLY A 912 26.50 11.58 -12.49
N ASN A 913 26.65 11.48 -13.80
CA ASN A 913 27.59 10.61 -14.51
C ASN A 913 27.52 9.13 -14.10
N ASN A 914 26.38 8.65 -13.59
CA ASN A 914 26.18 7.22 -13.34
C ASN A 914 25.86 6.50 -14.65
N SER A 915 26.40 5.29 -14.83
CA SER A 915 26.14 4.41 -15.97
C SER A 915 25.17 3.30 -15.57
N ILE A 916 24.09 3.12 -16.32
CA ILE A 916 23.06 2.11 -16.07
C ILE A 916 22.92 1.28 -17.34
N ASP A 917 23.39 0.03 -17.34
CA ASP A 917 23.35 -0.82 -18.54
C ASP A 917 22.97 -2.27 -18.25
N SER A 918 22.31 -2.93 -19.19
CA SER A 918 22.03 -4.37 -19.14
C SER A 918 21.29 -4.85 -17.86
N ASN A 919 20.54 -3.98 -17.18
CA ASN A 919 19.77 -4.35 -15.98
C ASN A 919 18.36 -4.82 -16.35
N LYS A 920 17.84 -5.79 -15.61
CA LYS A 920 16.46 -6.27 -15.69
C LYS A 920 15.64 -5.74 -14.52
N ILE A 921 14.78 -4.76 -14.76
CA ILE A 921 13.94 -4.11 -13.74
C ILE A 921 12.46 -4.41 -14.02
N THR A 922 11.88 -5.30 -13.22
CA THR A 922 10.55 -5.86 -13.49
C THR A 922 9.60 -5.75 -12.31
N TYR A 923 8.30 -5.62 -12.62
CA TYR A 923 7.21 -5.66 -11.64
C TYR A 923 7.32 -4.62 -10.52
N SER A 924 7.92 -3.46 -10.78
CA SER A 924 8.06 -2.43 -9.76
C SER A 924 6.70 -1.83 -9.39
N GLY A 925 6.43 -1.68 -8.09
CA GLY A 925 5.15 -1.21 -7.56
C GLY A 925 4.80 0.24 -7.94
N THR A 926 5.81 1.05 -8.28
CA THR A 926 5.65 2.45 -8.70
C THR A 926 6.43 2.74 -9.98
N TYR A 927 7.77 2.73 -9.95
CA TYR A 927 8.63 3.08 -11.09
C TYR A 927 9.71 2.02 -11.28
N GLY A 928 10.04 1.69 -12.53
CA GLY A 928 11.27 0.95 -12.83
C GLY A 928 12.49 1.79 -12.46
N ILE A 929 12.63 2.95 -13.11
CA ILE A 929 13.67 3.96 -12.80
C ILE A 929 12.99 5.29 -12.47
N TYR A 930 13.42 5.93 -11.39
CA TYR A 930 13.00 7.28 -10.99
C TYR A 930 14.23 8.18 -10.81
N ALA A 931 14.26 9.35 -11.44
CA ALA A 931 15.35 10.32 -11.31
C ALA A 931 14.83 11.72 -10.95
N LYS A 932 15.41 12.35 -9.92
CA LYS A 932 15.15 13.74 -9.55
C LYS A 932 16.47 14.43 -9.22
N ILE A 933 17.16 14.97 -10.22
CA ILE A 933 18.55 15.47 -10.11
C ILE A 933 18.65 16.96 -10.47
N PHE A 934 19.63 17.67 -9.91
CA PHE A 934 19.85 19.10 -10.20
C PHE A 934 20.25 19.34 -11.66
N SER A 935 19.89 20.51 -12.19
CA SER A 935 20.34 20.98 -13.50
C SER A 935 21.87 20.92 -13.62
N GLY A 936 22.37 20.46 -14.77
CA GLY A 936 23.80 20.23 -15.01
C GLY A 936 24.32 18.85 -14.63
N PHE A 937 23.53 18.02 -13.95
CA PHE A 937 23.84 16.61 -13.72
C PHE A 937 23.08 15.73 -14.73
N SER A 938 23.76 14.75 -15.33
CA SER A 938 23.16 13.79 -16.26
C SER A 938 23.59 12.38 -15.91
N ASN A 939 22.70 11.41 -16.00
CA ASN A 939 23.05 9.99 -15.92
C ASN A 939 22.90 9.34 -17.31
N PHE A 940 23.53 8.18 -17.51
CA PHE A 940 23.58 7.50 -18.81
C PHE A 940 22.83 6.17 -18.74
N LEU A 941 21.87 5.99 -19.65
CA LEU A 941 21.08 4.76 -19.75
C LEU A 941 21.45 4.03 -21.04
N GLY A 942 21.97 2.81 -20.92
CA GLY A 942 22.29 1.95 -22.04
C GLY A 942 21.06 1.27 -22.63
N GLU A 943 21.17 0.79 -23.87
CA GLU A 943 20.04 0.23 -24.62
C GLU A 943 19.62 -1.17 -24.14
N ASN A 944 20.51 -1.88 -23.46
CA ASN A 944 20.28 -3.28 -23.05
C ASN A 944 19.47 -3.43 -21.76
N ASN A 945 18.99 -2.33 -21.16
CA ASN A 945 18.16 -2.40 -19.96
C ASN A 945 16.75 -2.90 -20.29
N LEU A 946 16.33 -4.00 -19.67
CA LEU A 946 14.96 -4.50 -19.76
C LEU A 946 14.12 -3.89 -18.64
N LEU A 947 13.16 -3.04 -19.00
CA LEU A 947 12.14 -2.50 -18.10
C LEU A 947 10.79 -3.10 -18.50
N ASP A 948 10.17 -3.91 -17.65
CA ASP A 948 8.92 -4.61 -17.98
C ASP A 948 7.93 -4.67 -16.81
N LYS A 949 6.64 -4.52 -17.12
CA LYS A 949 5.50 -4.66 -16.18
C LYS A 949 5.58 -3.79 -14.92
N ASN A 950 6.12 -2.56 -15.02
CA ASN A 950 6.15 -1.60 -13.90
C ASN A 950 4.81 -0.82 -13.80
N ASN A 951 4.29 -0.61 -12.58
CA ASN A 951 2.88 -0.26 -12.36
C ASN A 951 2.47 1.20 -12.68
N LYS A 952 3.38 2.17 -12.67
CA LYS A 952 3.10 3.55 -13.16
C LYS A 952 3.84 3.87 -14.45
N ASN A 953 5.17 3.79 -14.46
CA ASN A 953 6.02 4.03 -15.62
C ASN A 953 7.31 3.20 -15.51
N ASP A 954 7.87 2.79 -16.64
CA ASP A 954 9.20 2.18 -16.69
C ASP A 954 10.30 3.17 -16.29
N VAL A 955 10.18 4.45 -16.69
CA VAL A 955 11.10 5.53 -16.31
C VAL A 955 10.32 6.81 -15.96
N ALA A 956 10.74 7.55 -14.94
CA ALA A 956 10.27 8.89 -14.64
C ALA A 956 11.46 9.79 -14.25
N ALA A 957 11.58 10.98 -14.83
CA ALA A 957 12.73 11.86 -14.58
C ALA A 957 12.35 13.35 -14.48
N TYR A 958 13.00 14.08 -13.58
CA TYR A 958 12.79 15.50 -13.32
C TYR A 958 14.12 16.21 -13.07
N ALA A 959 14.32 17.37 -13.70
CA ALA A 959 15.38 18.30 -13.34
C ALA A 959 14.93 19.18 -12.16
N LEU A 960 15.76 19.29 -11.14
CA LEU A 960 15.64 20.28 -10.06
C LEU A 960 16.36 21.55 -10.50
N GLU A 961 15.71 22.70 -10.33
CA GLU A 961 16.35 24.02 -10.51
C GLU A 961 17.42 24.26 -9.43
#